data_AF-A0A353RAV2-F1
#
_entry.id   AF-A0A353RAV2-F1
#
_cell.length_a   1.000
_cell.length_b   1.000
_cell.length_c   1.000
_cell.angle_alpha   90.00
_cell.angle_beta   90.00
_cell.angle_gamma   90.00
#
_symmetry.space_group_name_H-M   'P 1'
#
loop_
_entity.id
_entity.type
_entity.pdbx_description
1 polymer ?
#
loop_
_entity_poly.entity_id
_entity_poly.type
_entity_poly.pdbx_seq_one_letter_code
_entity_poly.pdbx_strand_id
1 'polypeptide(L)'
;PVSFRTNGLLSTFRMLALAHTTDGKSATAEETITVRKEVMALPYFPAFLRSGDSTSLTCSVVNLTPGTIHGKAFLTIGNNRPVYQPATLLPSVRVLFRWNYPVPVSDTAQVPLLTLTAGFESPSHSDAETHTIPVLSLREQVTRAQTKTLQGNGVVTLLKKDKSSQAHLEVSTPLSSALKALPVLCEPESNNLTSWVAAYFANNTGARILEQFPYIADTLRADSLGQAANFEKNDRTGALLLEETPWFGYPEQEAQRIQRLLRLADPAYVRSFNEKALEQFRKLQKQDGGFSWFPGMESSYQLTLYFLEKIGDMIEKNVLSYDNERLYPLLSKAIRYADSLFLKNTAKEELGDLGSGVKMYFYVRSAFTQIPYGQEIANIAALLALNSGKAWKGASVMEKAYLAVTLERWGEKQALKPLLASLREFAVCDKEAGCFFPNAIPYDGPMSSQMKAHALLLRVFSQDPLLREGITRWILDRKQNNIWTSRPGTTDVIHALLHYGGQVAQSHAQYEIRQHGTTYTVRNRTEALLYVSLYEHTTEDLSAVAPYANGLGITRTWHRATDNSPIYEGDTLRPGERILARYHLGNDKDRSFVHLKASRASCLMPESETSGYHWSINSSWFREVKQASTQYFFQNLPAGLHVIEELFYVTREGTFNQGSMKVQSLFAPQYGGFSAGNKLLVKE
;
A
#
# COMPACT_ATOMS: atom_id res chain seq x y z
N PRO A 1 50.75 23.46 -4.18
CA PRO A 1 50.41 22.89 -5.50
C PRO A 1 49.37 21.78 -5.30
N VAL A 2 48.28 21.78 -6.07
CA VAL A 2 47.29 20.70 -6.04
C VAL A 2 47.67 19.71 -7.13
N SER A 3 47.94 18.46 -6.75
CA SER A 3 48.23 17.37 -7.68
C SER A 3 47.12 16.34 -7.62
N PHE A 4 46.67 15.84 -8.77
CA PHE A 4 45.73 14.72 -8.84
C PHE A 4 46.24 13.69 -9.85
N ARG A 5 45.92 12.41 -9.59
CA ARG A 5 46.23 11.29 -10.47
C ARG A 5 44.94 10.85 -11.13
N THR A 6 44.93 10.76 -12.46
CA THR A 6 43.80 10.16 -13.16
C THR A 6 43.79 8.66 -12.92
N ASN A 7 42.61 8.10 -12.68
CA ASN A 7 42.36 6.67 -12.38
C ASN A 7 42.26 5.83 -13.67
N GLY A 8 42.98 6.19 -14.73
CA GLY A 8 42.89 5.54 -16.05
C GLY A 8 41.75 6.02 -16.94
N LEU A 9 40.90 6.94 -16.46
CA LEU A 9 39.84 7.58 -17.26
C LEU A 9 40.42 8.40 -18.42
N LEU A 10 39.99 8.07 -19.65
CA LEU A 10 40.31 8.81 -20.87
C LEU A 10 39.12 9.73 -21.21
N SER A 11 39.23 10.99 -20.82
CA SER A 11 38.15 11.98 -20.98
C SER A 11 38.68 13.41 -20.95
N THR A 12 37.77 14.37 -21.13
CA THR A 12 38.04 15.78 -20.83
C THR A 12 37.57 16.08 -19.41
N PHE A 13 38.51 16.41 -18.54
CA PHE A 13 38.26 16.80 -17.15
C PHE A 13 37.96 18.29 -17.10
N ARG A 14 36.83 18.66 -16.47
CA ARG A 14 36.49 20.03 -16.13
C ARG A 14 36.94 20.30 -14.69
N MET A 15 37.97 21.11 -14.53
CA MET A 15 38.53 21.50 -13.25
C MET A 15 37.78 22.74 -12.76
N LEU A 16 37.13 22.62 -11.60
CA LEU A 16 36.40 23.71 -10.96
C LEU A 16 37.10 24.08 -9.66
N ALA A 17 37.46 25.34 -9.50
CA ALA A 17 38.06 25.87 -8.28
C ALA A 17 37.15 26.93 -7.66
N LEU A 18 36.98 26.86 -6.34
CA LEU A 18 36.36 27.90 -5.52
C LEU A 18 37.39 28.35 -4.48
N ALA A 19 37.71 29.63 -4.50
CA ALA A 19 38.52 30.27 -3.47
C ALA A 19 37.60 31.15 -2.61
N HIS A 20 37.78 31.12 -1.30
CA HIS A 20 37.09 32.02 -0.38
C HIS A 20 38.02 32.54 0.71
N THR A 21 37.60 33.63 1.35
CA THR A 21 38.27 34.30 2.46
C THR A 21 37.40 34.22 3.72
N THR A 22 37.97 34.49 4.89
CA THR A 22 37.24 34.44 6.17
C THR A 22 36.21 35.56 6.32
N ASP A 23 36.36 36.67 5.58
CA ASP A 23 35.39 37.78 5.51
C ASP A 23 34.30 37.56 4.43
N GLY A 24 34.19 36.34 3.89
CA GLY A 24 33.08 35.94 3.03
C GLY A 24 33.22 36.33 1.56
N LYS A 25 34.38 36.85 1.11
CA LYS A 25 34.63 37.04 -0.33
C LYS A 25 34.96 35.70 -0.97
N SER A 26 34.42 35.45 -2.15
CA SER A 26 34.69 34.25 -2.93
C SER A 26 34.95 34.56 -4.41
N ALA A 27 35.71 33.69 -5.07
CA ALA A 27 35.93 33.69 -6.51
C ALA A 27 35.95 32.26 -7.03
N THR A 28 35.56 32.05 -8.28
CA THR A 28 35.63 30.75 -8.96
C THR A 28 36.56 30.80 -10.16
N ALA A 29 37.14 29.66 -10.52
CA ALA A 29 37.89 29.48 -11.75
C ALA A 29 37.56 28.13 -12.39
N GLU A 30 37.69 28.06 -13.71
CA GLU A 30 37.40 26.87 -14.51
C GLU A 30 38.49 26.66 -15.57
N GLU A 31 38.93 25.41 -15.73
CA GLU A 31 39.87 24.98 -16.78
C GLU A 31 39.52 23.57 -17.26
N THR A 32 39.93 23.20 -18.48
CA THR A 32 39.71 21.85 -19.02
C THR A 32 41.02 21.16 -19.40
N ILE A 33 41.12 19.86 -19.12
CA ILE A 33 42.29 19.03 -19.44
C ILE A 33 41.82 17.76 -20.13
N THR A 34 42.31 17.49 -21.35
CA THR A 34 41.99 16.26 -22.10
C THR A 34 43.07 15.21 -21.90
N VAL A 35 42.66 14.02 -21.46
CA VAL A 35 43.53 12.85 -21.29
C VAL A 35 43.14 11.80 -22.32
N ARG A 36 44.09 11.38 -23.16
CA ARG A 36 43.89 10.39 -24.22
C ARG A 36 45.14 9.52 -24.39
N LYS A 37 44.96 8.30 -24.91
CA LYS A 37 46.07 7.43 -25.37
C LYS A 37 46.19 7.51 -26.89
N GLU A 38 47.35 7.13 -27.41
CA GLU A 38 47.61 7.04 -28.85
C GLU A 38 46.78 5.94 -29.53
N VAL A 39 46.56 4.83 -28.83
CA VAL A 39 45.60 3.78 -29.20
C VAL A 39 44.67 3.55 -28.02
N MET A 40 43.36 3.55 -28.28
CA MET A 40 42.34 3.42 -27.24
C MET A 40 41.39 2.27 -27.56
N ALA A 41 41.24 1.34 -26.62
CA ALA A 41 40.20 0.32 -26.64
C ALA A 41 39.04 0.77 -25.75
N LEU A 42 37.84 0.81 -26.32
CA LEU A 42 36.61 1.29 -25.70
C LEU A 42 35.58 0.16 -25.74
N PRO A 43 35.62 -0.79 -24.79
CA PRO A 43 34.59 -1.80 -24.66
C PRO A 43 33.26 -1.18 -24.27
N TYR A 44 32.20 -1.66 -24.91
CA TYR A 44 30.84 -1.34 -24.53
C TYR A 44 30.22 -2.63 -24.03
N PHE A 45 30.22 -2.85 -22.72
CA PHE A 45 29.59 -4.02 -22.09
C PHE A 45 28.21 -3.66 -21.51
N PRO A 46 27.27 -4.62 -21.42
CA PRO A 46 26.00 -4.35 -20.76
C PRO A 46 26.21 -4.19 -19.26
N ALA A 47 25.35 -3.41 -18.62
CA ALA A 47 25.43 -3.17 -17.19
C ALA A 47 25.22 -4.46 -16.38
N PHE A 48 24.45 -5.41 -16.90
CA PHE A 48 24.22 -6.74 -16.33
C PHE A 48 23.84 -7.72 -17.46
N LEU A 49 23.86 -9.01 -17.17
CA LEU A 49 23.34 -10.07 -18.06
C LEU A 49 22.25 -10.86 -17.35
N ARG A 50 21.42 -11.61 -18.09
CA ARG A 50 20.59 -12.67 -17.50
C ARG A 50 20.99 -14.04 -17.99
N SER A 51 20.80 -15.03 -17.13
CA SER A 51 20.95 -16.44 -17.46
C SER A 51 20.12 -16.80 -18.70
N GLY A 52 20.75 -17.43 -19.69
CA GLY A 52 20.11 -17.81 -20.94
C GLY A 52 19.92 -16.70 -21.97
N ASP A 53 20.44 -15.48 -21.73
CA ASP A 53 20.57 -14.46 -22.78
C ASP A 53 21.59 -14.91 -23.83
N SER A 54 21.49 -14.35 -25.03
CA SER A 54 22.56 -14.37 -26.03
C SER A 54 22.81 -12.94 -26.47
N THR A 55 24.03 -12.43 -26.34
CA THR A 55 24.32 -11.01 -26.57
C THR A 55 25.59 -10.78 -27.38
N SER A 56 25.63 -9.63 -28.03
CA SER A 56 26.81 -9.09 -28.69
C SER A 56 27.63 -8.23 -27.71
N LEU A 57 28.86 -8.69 -27.43
CA LEU A 57 29.87 -7.93 -26.69
C LEU A 57 30.76 -7.20 -27.70
N THR A 58 30.96 -5.89 -27.51
CA THR A 58 31.64 -5.06 -28.50
C THR A 58 32.78 -4.25 -27.89
N CYS A 59 33.80 -3.99 -28.71
CA CYS A 59 34.90 -3.10 -28.36
C CYS A 59 35.28 -2.27 -29.58
N SER A 60 35.21 -0.94 -29.44
CA SER A 60 35.76 -0.03 -30.45
C SER A 60 37.24 0.18 -30.18
N VAL A 61 38.08 0.10 -31.20
CA VAL A 61 39.49 0.47 -31.09
C VAL A 61 39.78 1.65 -32.00
N VAL A 62 40.41 2.68 -31.46
CA VAL A 62 40.76 3.91 -32.17
C VAL A 62 42.28 4.05 -32.24
N ASN A 63 42.80 4.34 -33.43
CA ASN A 63 44.20 4.70 -33.63
C ASN A 63 44.33 6.22 -33.86
N LEU A 64 44.98 6.93 -32.94
CA LEU A 64 45.27 8.36 -33.04
C LEU A 64 46.72 8.65 -33.48
N THR A 65 47.51 7.62 -33.78
CA THR A 65 48.85 7.78 -34.36
C THR A 65 48.78 8.15 -35.85
N PRO A 66 49.84 8.73 -36.43
CA PRO A 66 49.89 9.03 -37.86
C PRO A 66 50.11 7.79 -38.75
N GLY A 67 50.41 6.61 -38.19
CA GLY A 67 50.74 5.39 -38.93
C GLY A 67 49.66 4.31 -38.82
N THR A 68 49.62 3.40 -39.79
CA THR A 68 48.78 2.20 -39.71
C THR A 68 49.36 1.23 -38.70
N ILE A 69 48.52 0.68 -37.82
CA ILE A 69 48.91 -0.32 -36.82
C ILE A 69 48.24 -1.65 -37.15
N HIS A 70 49.04 -2.72 -37.23
CA HIS A 70 48.58 -4.10 -37.36
C HIS A 70 48.70 -4.80 -36.01
N GLY A 71 47.61 -5.42 -35.57
CA GLY A 71 47.54 -6.11 -34.30
C GLY A 71 46.32 -7.02 -34.21
N LYS A 72 45.86 -7.25 -32.98
CA LYS A 72 44.70 -8.09 -32.69
C LYS A 72 43.82 -7.43 -31.65
N ALA A 73 42.52 -7.39 -31.91
CA ALA A 73 41.54 -7.12 -30.86
C ALA A 73 41.24 -8.43 -30.12
N PHE A 74 40.93 -8.35 -28.83
CA PHE A 74 40.64 -9.53 -28.02
C PHE A 74 39.51 -9.31 -27.03
N LEU A 75 38.89 -10.42 -26.63
CA LEU A 75 37.94 -10.50 -25.52
C LEU A 75 38.30 -11.68 -24.61
N THR A 76 38.31 -11.43 -23.30
CA THR A 76 38.48 -12.42 -22.25
C THR A 76 37.22 -12.42 -21.37
N ILE A 77 36.71 -13.61 -21.07
CA ILE A 77 35.49 -13.79 -20.27
C ILE A 77 35.82 -14.67 -19.07
N GLY A 78 35.68 -14.13 -17.87
CA GLY A 78 36.10 -14.77 -16.62
C GLY A 78 37.58 -15.14 -16.68
N ASN A 79 37.88 -16.41 -16.34
CA ASN A 79 39.24 -16.94 -16.35
C ASN A 79 39.59 -17.68 -17.65
N ASN A 80 38.80 -17.51 -18.71
CA ASN A 80 39.03 -18.18 -19.99
C ASN A 80 40.21 -17.55 -20.74
N ARG A 81 40.70 -18.24 -21.78
CA ARG A 81 41.72 -17.69 -22.68
C ARG A 81 41.14 -16.58 -23.57
N PRO A 82 41.94 -15.55 -23.95
CA PRO A 82 41.50 -14.50 -24.85
C PRO A 82 41.12 -15.03 -26.24
N VAL A 83 40.03 -14.53 -26.79
CA VAL A 83 39.57 -14.79 -28.16
C VAL A 83 39.98 -13.62 -29.04
N TYR A 84 40.89 -13.86 -29.99
CA TYR A 84 41.47 -12.82 -30.85
C TYR A 84 40.74 -12.67 -32.20
N GLN A 85 40.69 -11.44 -32.70
CA GLN A 85 40.33 -11.09 -34.07
C GLN A 85 41.43 -10.22 -34.68
N PRO A 86 41.88 -10.48 -35.94
CA PRO A 86 42.84 -9.63 -36.62
C PRO A 86 42.35 -8.18 -36.74
N ALA A 87 43.23 -7.22 -36.54
CA ALA A 87 42.90 -5.81 -36.53
C ALA A 87 43.93 -4.98 -37.31
N THR A 88 43.45 -4.22 -38.29
CA THR A 88 44.24 -3.21 -39.01
C THR A 88 43.63 -1.85 -38.74
N LEU A 89 44.36 -0.99 -38.04
CA LEU A 89 43.89 0.32 -37.60
C LEU A 89 44.58 1.41 -38.42
N LEU A 90 43.85 2.02 -39.35
CA LEU A 90 44.31 3.18 -40.11
C LEU A 90 44.38 4.42 -39.19
N PRO A 91 45.21 5.43 -39.52
CA PRO A 91 45.28 6.68 -38.78
C PRO A 91 43.91 7.36 -38.63
N SER A 92 43.57 7.79 -37.42
CA SER A 92 42.30 8.41 -37.04
C SER A 92 41.04 7.57 -37.26
N VAL A 93 41.16 6.27 -37.56
CA VAL A 93 40.01 5.39 -37.79
C VAL A 93 39.62 4.65 -36.50
N ARG A 94 38.31 4.53 -36.30
CA ARG A 94 37.69 3.66 -35.30
C ARG A 94 37.21 2.38 -35.97
N VAL A 95 37.59 1.23 -35.43
CA VAL A 95 37.10 -0.09 -35.87
C VAL A 95 36.32 -0.75 -34.72
N LEU A 96 35.13 -1.28 -35.01
CA LEU A 96 34.29 -1.99 -34.04
C LEU A 96 34.50 -3.50 -34.15
N PHE A 97 34.88 -4.14 -33.05
CA PHE A 97 34.97 -5.59 -32.94
C PHE A 97 33.76 -6.13 -32.17
N ARG A 98 33.30 -7.32 -32.57
CA ARG A 98 32.06 -7.94 -32.08
C ARG A 98 32.29 -9.41 -31.77
N TRP A 99 31.85 -9.85 -30.59
CA TRP A 99 31.86 -11.25 -30.16
C TRP A 99 30.47 -11.66 -29.68
N ASN A 100 29.97 -12.78 -30.18
CA ASN A 100 28.72 -13.36 -29.70
C ASN A 100 28.97 -14.15 -28.42
N TYR A 101 28.19 -13.88 -27.39
CA TYR A 101 28.28 -14.53 -26.09
C TYR A 101 26.93 -15.11 -25.67
N PRO A 102 26.76 -16.45 -25.71
CA PRO A 102 25.64 -17.12 -25.06
C PRO A 102 25.89 -17.18 -23.56
N VAL A 103 25.02 -16.56 -22.77
CA VAL A 103 25.13 -16.51 -21.31
C VAL A 103 24.69 -17.86 -20.74
N PRO A 104 25.55 -18.59 -20.01
CA PRO A 104 25.18 -19.86 -19.40
C PRO A 104 23.99 -19.71 -18.46
N VAL A 105 23.17 -20.76 -18.37
CA VAL A 105 22.12 -20.83 -17.35
C VAL A 105 22.79 -21.11 -16.00
N SER A 106 22.54 -20.25 -15.01
CA SER A 106 23.01 -20.45 -13.62
C SER A 106 21.82 -20.61 -12.67
N ASP A 107 21.87 -21.68 -11.88
CA ASP A 107 20.90 -21.98 -10.81
C ASP A 107 21.40 -21.54 -9.42
N THR A 108 22.45 -20.73 -9.35
CA THR A 108 23.02 -20.27 -8.08
C THR A 108 22.11 -19.27 -7.37
N ALA A 109 21.93 -19.45 -6.06
CA ALA A 109 21.18 -18.50 -5.22
C ALA A 109 21.90 -17.15 -5.03
N GLN A 110 23.24 -17.14 -5.12
CA GLN A 110 24.03 -15.91 -5.17
C GLN A 110 24.11 -15.40 -6.62
N VAL A 111 24.10 -14.09 -6.79
CA VAL A 111 24.29 -13.45 -8.11
C VAL A 111 25.76 -13.58 -8.52
N PRO A 112 26.11 -14.40 -9.53
CA PRO A 112 27.48 -14.51 -9.98
C PRO A 112 27.93 -13.20 -10.66
N LEU A 113 29.20 -12.87 -10.44
CA LEU A 113 29.87 -11.74 -11.09
C LEU A 113 30.73 -12.27 -12.23
N LEU A 114 30.61 -11.66 -13.41
CA LEU A 114 31.37 -12.00 -14.59
C LEU A 114 32.36 -10.87 -14.92
N THR A 115 33.65 -11.20 -14.91
CA THR A 115 34.70 -10.28 -15.35
C THR A 115 34.88 -10.38 -16.85
N LEU A 116 34.84 -9.24 -17.54
CA LEU A 116 35.03 -9.12 -18.98
C LEU A 116 36.20 -8.18 -19.24
N THR A 117 37.18 -8.61 -20.02
CA THR A 117 38.28 -7.76 -20.46
C THR A 117 38.32 -7.74 -21.97
N ALA A 118 38.21 -6.57 -22.60
CA ALA A 118 38.42 -6.44 -24.03
C ALA A 118 39.39 -5.32 -24.34
N GLY A 119 40.14 -5.51 -25.42
CA GLY A 119 41.26 -4.67 -25.74
C GLY A 119 41.83 -4.90 -27.13
N PHE A 120 42.98 -4.27 -27.35
CA PHE A 120 43.80 -4.39 -28.53
C PHE A 120 45.26 -4.56 -28.12
N GLU A 121 45.97 -5.42 -28.84
CA GLU A 121 47.41 -5.60 -28.69
C GLU A 121 48.13 -5.62 -30.04
N SER A 122 49.33 -5.05 -30.04
CA SER A 122 50.29 -5.07 -31.13
C SER A 122 51.70 -5.03 -30.52
N PRO A 123 52.77 -5.25 -31.31
CA PRO A 123 54.14 -5.16 -30.79
C PRO A 123 54.51 -3.80 -30.18
N SER A 124 53.87 -2.72 -30.61
CA SER A 124 54.20 -1.34 -30.20
C SER A 124 53.18 -0.71 -29.25
N HIS A 125 51.91 -1.09 -29.33
CA HIS A 125 50.82 -0.50 -28.55
C HIS A 125 49.88 -1.57 -28.00
N SER A 126 49.37 -1.37 -26.79
CA SER A 126 48.30 -2.17 -26.23
C SER A 126 47.40 -1.32 -25.34
N ASP A 127 46.11 -1.64 -25.35
CA ASP A 127 45.12 -1.03 -24.46
C ASP A 127 43.96 -1.99 -24.21
N ALA A 128 43.40 -1.97 -23.00
CA ALA A 128 42.26 -2.80 -22.62
C ALA A 128 41.54 -2.23 -21.41
N GLU A 129 40.24 -2.50 -21.30
CA GLU A 129 39.50 -2.25 -20.06
C GLU A 129 38.90 -3.55 -19.52
N THR A 130 38.77 -3.62 -18.20
CA THR A 130 38.18 -4.75 -17.48
C THR A 130 36.96 -4.28 -16.70
N HIS A 131 35.82 -4.92 -16.92
CA HIS A 131 34.55 -4.63 -16.24
C HIS A 131 34.10 -5.88 -15.50
N THR A 132 33.44 -5.72 -14.35
CA THR A 132 32.81 -6.83 -13.62
C THR A 132 31.32 -6.56 -13.52
N ILE A 133 30.51 -7.45 -14.09
CA ILE A 133 29.06 -7.26 -14.22
C ILE A 133 28.28 -8.44 -13.62
N PRO A 134 27.10 -8.20 -13.02
CA PRO A 134 26.30 -9.29 -12.46
C PRO A 134 25.57 -10.07 -13.57
N VAL A 135 25.43 -11.38 -13.37
CA VAL A 135 24.58 -12.26 -14.19
C VAL A 135 23.37 -12.68 -13.35
N LEU A 136 22.20 -12.16 -13.68
CA LEU A 136 20.97 -12.35 -12.90
C LEU A 136 20.28 -13.67 -13.26
N SER A 137 19.69 -14.31 -12.26
CA SER A 137 18.81 -15.47 -12.44
C SER A 137 17.41 -15.04 -12.90
N LEU A 138 16.68 -15.99 -13.49
CA LEU A 138 15.23 -15.87 -13.73
C LEU A 138 14.40 -16.38 -12.53
N ARG A 139 15.08 -16.92 -11.50
CA ARG A 139 14.44 -17.38 -10.27
C ARG A 139 14.19 -16.22 -9.31
N GLU A 140 12.98 -16.13 -8.80
CA GLU A 140 12.58 -15.15 -7.79
C GLU A 140 11.86 -15.82 -6.62
N GLN A 141 11.93 -15.18 -5.44
CA GLN A 141 11.11 -15.55 -4.29
C GLN A 141 9.65 -15.14 -4.51
N VAL A 142 8.73 -16.06 -4.27
CA VAL A 142 7.29 -15.90 -4.43
C VAL A 142 6.62 -16.26 -3.11
N THR A 143 5.67 -15.43 -2.71
CA THR A 143 4.78 -15.72 -1.58
C THR A 143 3.38 -16.01 -2.11
N ARG A 144 2.80 -17.15 -1.70
CA ARG A 144 1.40 -17.48 -1.95
C ARG A 144 0.70 -17.69 -0.62
N ALA A 145 -0.55 -17.26 -0.53
CA ALA A 145 -1.32 -17.42 0.71
C ALA A 145 -2.63 -18.16 0.48
N GLN A 146 -3.04 -18.89 1.51
CA GLN A 146 -4.36 -19.50 1.62
C GLN A 146 -4.98 -19.02 2.92
N THR A 147 -6.16 -18.41 2.84
CA THR A 147 -6.90 -17.94 4.02
C THR A 147 -8.18 -18.73 4.15
N LYS A 148 -8.48 -19.21 5.35
CA LYS A 148 -9.77 -19.81 5.69
C LYS A 148 -10.32 -19.18 6.97
N THR A 149 -11.64 -19.09 7.04
CA THR A 149 -12.35 -18.66 8.24
C THR A 149 -12.75 -19.88 9.06
N LEU A 150 -12.60 -19.80 10.38
CA LEU A 150 -13.02 -20.83 11.33
C LEU A 150 -13.92 -20.22 12.41
N GLN A 151 -15.07 -20.85 12.62
CA GLN A 151 -16.08 -20.43 13.60
C GLN A 151 -16.39 -21.56 14.56
N GLY A 152 -16.75 -21.20 15.81
CA GLY A 152 -17.04 -22.17 16.86
C GLY A 152 -15.84 -23.10 17.14
N ASN A 153 -16.09 -24.23 17.79
CA ASN A 153 -15.07 -25.24 18.12
C ASN A 153 -14.64 -26.12 16.92
N GLY A 154 -14.66 -25.55 15.71
CA GLY A 154 -14.35 -26.24 14.47
C GLY A 154 -12.87 -26.54 14.28
N VAL A 155 -12.57 -27.21 13.17
CA VAL A 155 -11.20 -27.47 12.70
C VAL A 155 -11.08 -27.04 11.24
N VAL A 156 -9.97 -26.39 10.91
CA VAL A 156 -9.63 -26.07 9.53
C VAL A 156 -8.28 -26.65 9.15
N THR A 157 -8.20 -27.12 7.90
CA THR A 157 -6.96 -27.65 7.32
C THR A 157 -6.53 -26.80 6.13
N LEU A 158 -5.25 -26.42 6.15
CA LEU A 158 -4.54 -25.72 5.09
C LEU A 158 -3.37 -26.61 4.62
N LEU A 159 -3.08 -26.60 3.33
CA LEU A 159 -2.07 -27.47 2.73
C LEU A 159 -0.99 -26.65 2.05
N LYS A 160 0.26 -26.88 2.45
CA LYS A 160 1.46 -26.41 1.74
C LYS A 160 1.56 -27.15 0.41
N LYS A 161 1.65 -26.44 -0.72
CA LYS A 161 1.58 -27.05 -2.06
C LYS A 161 2.91 -27.68 -2.47
N ASP A 162 4.02 -26.99 -2.21
CA ASP A 162 5.37 -27.47 -2.47
C ASP A 162 5.92 -28.10 -1.19
N LYS A 163 6.52 -29.29 -1.23
CA LYS A 163 7.08 -29.93 -0.01
C LYS A 163 8.34 -29.22 0.51
N SER A 164 9.09 -28.56 -0.37
CA SER A 164 10.37 -27.91 -0.08
C SER A 164 10.24 -26.44 0.36
N SER A 165 9.07 -25.83 0.18
CA SER A 165 8.81 -24.43 0.54
C SER A 165 8.89 -24.17 2.05
N GLN A 166 9.21 -22.93 2.43
CA GLN A 166 9.01 -22.50 3.81
C GLN A 166 7.57 -22.02 3.96
N ALA A 167 6.92 -22.33 5.08
CA ALA A 167 5.57 -21.85 5.34
C ALA A 167 5.39 -21.42 6.79
N HIS A 168 4.57 -20.40 7.00
CA HIS A 168 4.18 -19.93 8.32
C HIS A 168 2.68 -19.66 8.37
N LEU A 169 2.10 -19.80 9.56
CA LEU A 169 0.66 -19.67 9.77
C LEU A 169 0.39 -18.47 10.67
N GLU A 170 -0.55 -17.61 10.26
CA GLU A 170 -1.06 -16.49 11.05
C GLU A 170 -2.53 -16.74 11.40
N VAL A 171 -2.91 -16.48 12.66
CA VAL A 171 -4.30 -16.48 13.11
C VAL A 171 -4.67 -15.09 13.56
N SER A 172 -5.70 -14.50 12.96
CA SER A 172 -6.27 -13.22 13.38
C SER A 172 -7.74 -13.34 13.77
N THR A 173 -8.17 -12.43 14.64
CA THR A 173 -9.55 -12.28 15.14
C THR A 173 -10.06 -10.86 14.88
N PRO A 174 -11.38 -10.61 14.96
CA PRO A 174 -11.92 -9.24 14.91
C PRO A 174 -11.26 -8.30 15.94
N LEU A 175 -11.12 -8.75 17.20
CA LEU A 175 -10.45 -7.99 18.25
C LEU A 175 -8.99 -7.68 17.90
N SER A 176 -8.19 -8.69 17.49
CA SER A 176 -6.80 -8.45 17.09
C SER A 176 -6.68 -7.52 15.88
N SER A 177 -7.67 -7.55 14.98
CA SER A 177 -7.71 -6.70 13.78
C SER A 177 -8.02 -5.24 14.16
N ALA A 178 -8.97 -5.03 15.07
CA ALA A 178 -9.26 -3.71 15.63
C ALA A 178 -8.04 -3.17 16.41
N LEU A 179 -7.40 -4.01 17.23
CA LEU A 179 -6.18 -3.64 17.97
C LEU A 179 -5.02 -3.26 17.07
N LYS A 180 -4.82 -3.96 15.94
CA LYS A 180 -3.79 -3.59 14.95
C LYS A 180 -4.09 -2.22 14.30
N ALA A 181 -5.37 -1.83 14.18
CA ALA A 181 -5.78 -0.56 13.56
C ALA A 181 -5.90 0.62 14.53
N LEU A 182 -6.03 0.36 15.83
CA LEU A 182 -6.19 1.41 16.85
C LEU A 182 -4.96 2.35 17.00
N PRO A 183 -3.70 1.87 16.94
CA PRO A 183 -2.52 2.69 17.20
C PRO A 183 -2.36 3.89 16.26
N VAL A 184 -2.71 3.74 14.97
CA VAL A 184 -2.61 4.86 14.01
C VAL A 184 -3.58 5.99 14.33
N LEU A 185 -4.68 5.70 15.03
CA LEU A 185 -5.65 6.70 15.43
C LEU A 185 -5.28 7.42 16.73
N CYS A 186 -4.40 6.86 17.57
CA CYS A 186 -4.13 7.37 18.92
C CYS A 186 -3.48 8.77 18.96
N GLU A 187 -3.03 9.31 17.83
CA GLU A 187 -2.52 10.68 17.72
C GLU A 187 -3.19 11.40 16.54
N PRO A 188 -3.58 12.67 16.71
CA PRO A 188 -4.11 13.47 15.62
C PRO A 188 -3.02 13.73 14.58
N GLU A 189 -3.30 13.42 13.32
CA GLU A 189 -2.40 13.67 12.19
C GLU A 189 -2.30 15.17 11.83
N SER A 190 -3.33 15.94 12.19
CA SER A 190 -3.40 17.37 11.93
C SER A 190 -4.29 18.08 12.96
N ASN A 191 -4.30 19.40 12.93
CA ASN A 191 -5.10 20.23 13.86
C ASN A 191 -6.58 20.37 13.48
N ASN A 192 -7.13 19.46 12.67
CA ASN A 192 -8.54 19.50 12.27
C ASN A 192 -9.45 18.65 13.17
N LEU A 193 -10.75 18.93 13.12
CA LEU A 193 -11.76 18.26 13.95
C LEU A 193 -11.74 16.74 13.80
N THR A 194 -11.66 16.23 12.57
CA THR A 194 -11.76 14.78 12.29
C THR A 194 -10.57 14.02 12.87
N SER A 195 -9.36 14.59 12.82
CA SER A 195 -8.15 14.01 13.42
C SER A 195 -8.26 13.95 14.95
N TRP A 196 -8.71 15.05 15.57
CA TRP A 196 -8.85 15.13 17.02
C TRP A 196 -9.98 14.24 17.56
N VAL A 197 -11.11 14.14 16.85
CA VAL A 197 -12.21 13.23 17.23
C VAL A 197 -11.78 11.77 17.11
N ALA A 198 -11.10 11.38 16.02
CA ALA A 198 -10.59 10.01 15.87
C ALA A 198 -9.58 9.65 16.96
N ALA A 199 -8.69 10.58 17.33
CA ALA A 199 -7.74 10.37 18.41
C ALA A 199 -8.41 10.31 19.80
N TYR A 200 -9.37 11.19 20.06
CA TYR A 200 -10.17 11.13 21.29
C TYR A 200 -10.91 9.79 21.41
N PHE A 201 -11.54 9.33 20.33
CA PHE A 201 -12.16 8.01 20.29
C PHE A 201 -11.16 6.89 20.56
N ALA A 202 -10.01 6.88 19.86
CA ALA A 202 -9.04 5.80 19.96
C ALA A 202 -8.38 5.71 21.35
N ASN A 203 -8.07 6.86 21.97
CA ASN A 203 -7.46 6.89 23.30
C ASN A 203 -8.42 6.38 24.37
N ASN A 204 -9.69 6.81 24.36
CA ASN A 204 -10.68 6.34 25.35
C ASN A 204 -11.08 4.87 25.11
N THR A 205 -11.24 4.48 23.85
CA THR A 205 -11.54 3.08 23.48
C THR A 205 -10.37 2.15 23.85
N GLY A 206 -9.14 2.56 23.55
CA GLY A 206 -7.93 1.79 23.88
C GLY A 206 -7.73 1.63 25.38
N ALA A 207 -7.93 2.70 26.15
CA ALA A 207 -7.90 2.64 27.61
C ALA A 207 -8.92 1.64 28.15
N ARG A 208 -10.17 1.69 27.65
CA ARG A 208 -11.23 0.78 28.06
C ARG A 208 -10.93 -0.68 27.69
N ILE A 209 -10.37 -0.93 26.52
CA ILE A 209 -9.95 -2.28 26.10
C ILE A 209 -8.85 -2.83 27.00
N LEU A 210 -7.81 -2.04 27.30
CA LEU A 210 -6.70 -2.48 28.15
C LEU A 210 -7.15 -2.71 29.60
N GLU A 211 -8.11 -1.92 30.09
CA GLU A 211 -8.76 -2.14 31.38
C GLU A 211 -9.58 -3.45 31.38
N GLN A 212 -10.39 -3.68 30.35
CA GLN A 212 -11.26 -4.86 30.25
C GLN A 212 -10.49 -6.15 29.97
N PHE A 213 -9.38 -6.08 29.24
CA PHE A 213 -8.60 -7.21 28.77
C PHE A 213 -7.08 -7.00 29.00
N PRO A 214 -6.61 -7.09 30.26
CA PRO A 214 -5.22 -6.77 30.61
C PRO A 214 -4.15 -7.58 29.85
N TYR A 215 -4.47 -8.82 29.45
CA TYR A 215 -3.55 -9.69 28.68
C TYR A 215 -3.12 -9.08 27.33
N ILE A 216 -3.91 -8.15 26.78
CA ILE A 216 -3.59 -7.47 25.52
C ILE A 216 -2.30 -6.67 25.67
N ALA A 217 -2.05 -6.08 26.85
CA ALA A 217 -0.81 -5.33 27.10
C ALA A 217 0.42 -6.23 26.92
N ASP A 218 0.36 -7.47 27.39
CA ASP A 218 1.46 -8.43 27.24
C ASP A 218 1.64 -8.87 25.78
N THR A 219 0.53 -9.04 25.05
CA THR A 219 0.56 -9.34 23.62
C THR A 219 1.21 -8.21 22.81
N LEU A 220 0.86 -6.96 23.12
CA LEU A 220 1.44 -5.78 22.47
C LEU A 220 2.92 -5.59 22.81
N ARG A 221 3.37 -5.96 24.02
CA ARG A 221 4.79 -5.94 24.38
C ARG A 221 5.59 -7.03 23.67
N ALA A 222 4.99 -8.21 23.46
CA ALA A 222 5.61 -9.31 22.73
C ALA A 222 5.76 -9.03 21.23
N ASP A 223 4.88 -8.22 20.65
CA ASP A 223 4.92 -7.76 19.26
C ASP A 223 5.13 -6.24 19.16
N SER A 224 6.31 -5.78 19.60
CA SER A 224 6.62 -4.35 19.70
C SER A 224 6.69 -3.63 18.35
N LEU A 225 6.83 -4.36 17.24
CA LEU A 225 6.81 -3.81 15.88
C LEU A 225 5.41 -3.79 15.28
N GLY A 226 4.43 -4.43 15.92
CA GLY A 226 3.05 -4.51 15.45
C GLY A 226 2.99 -4.94 13.99
N GLN A 227 2.37 -4.11 13.14
CA GLN A 227 2.20 -4.45 11.73
C GLN A 227 3.51 -4.40 10.92
N ALA A 228 4.53 -3.69 11.40
CA ALA A 228 5.83 -3.65 10.75
C ALA A 228 6.58 -4.99 10.85
N ALA A 229 6.20 -5.88 11.77
CA ALA A 229 6.78 -7.22 11.86
C ALA A 229 6.62 -8.01 10.56
N ASN A 230 5.61 -7.69 9.72
CA ASN A 230 5.42 -8.32 8.42
C ASN A 230 6.56 -8.03 7.44
N PHE A 231 7.32 -6.94 7.62
CA PHE A 231 8.50 -6.67 6.80
C PHE A 231 9.68 -7.58 7.15
N GLU A 232 9.87 -7.87 8.43
CA GLU A 232 10.95 -8.76 8.90
C GLU A 232 10.64 -10.23 8.61
N LYS A 233 9.35 -10.62 8.71
CA LYS A 233 8.88 -11.99 8.46
C LYS A 233 8.92 -12.39 6.97
N ASN A 234 8.98 -11.43 6.05
CA ASN A 234 8.95 -11.68 4.60
C ASN A 234 10.35 -11.88 3.97
N ASP A 235 11.25 -12.52 4.72
CA ASP A 235 12.59 -12.97 4.30
C ASP A 235 13.58 -11.82 3.99
N ARG A 236 14.88 -12.13 3.84
CA ARG A 236 16.00 -11.19 3.63
C ARG A 236 15.73 -10.07 2.61
N THR A 237 14.85 -10.31 1.64
CA THR A 237 14.46 -9.33 0.62
C THR A 237 13.61 -8.19 1.21
N GLY A 238 12.70 -8.46 2.15
CA GLY A 238 11.85 -7.44 2.78
C GLY A 238 12.62 -6.44 3.64
N ALA A 239 13.58 -6.93 4.43
CA ALA A 239 14.46 -6.09 5.26
C ALA A 239 15.43 -5.25 4.40
N LEU A 240 16.05 -5.86 3.38
CA LEU A 240 16.98 -5.17 2.48
C LEU A 240 16.26 -4.19 1.53
N LEU A 241 15.01 -4.49 1.17
CA LEU A 241 14.15 -3.55 0.44
C LEU A 241 13.80 -2.34 1.30
N LEU A 242 13.52 -2.52 2.60
CA LEU A 242 13.03 -1.43 3.42
C LEU A 242 14.03 -0.27 3.55
N GLU A 243 15.31 -0.60 3.74
CA GLU A 243 16.44 0.34 3.76
C GLU A 243 16.55 1.18 2.48
N GLU A 244 16.08 0.62 1.36
CA GLU A 244 16.13 1.22 0.03
C GLU A 244 14.74 1.75 -0.42
N THR A 245 13.74 1.80 0.46
CA THR A 245 12.38 2.25 0.12
C THR A 245 12.01 3.60 0.74
N PRO A 246 11.01 4.31 0.19
CA PRO A 246 10.37 5.44 0.87
C PRO A 246 9.75 5.11 2.24
N TRP A 247 9.64 3.83 2.61
CA TRP A 247 9.02 3.36 3.86
C TRP A 247 10.02 2.97 4.93
N PHE A 248 11.31 3.26 4.75
CA PHE A 248 12.38 2.94 5.71
C PHE A 248 12.03 3.29 7.17
N GLY A 249 11.41 4.44 7.41
CA GLY A 249 11.04 4.90 8.76
C GLY A 249 9.76 4.28 9.34
N TYR A 250 9.02 3.44 8.60
CA TYR A 250 7.73 2.91 9.07
C TYR A 250 7.85 2.03 10.33
N PRO A 251 8.82 1.09 10.46
CA PRO A 251 8.90 0.22 11.63
C PRO A 251 9.09 0.98 12.94
N GLU A 252 9.91 2.03 12.91
CA GLU A 252 10.11 2.90 14.07
C GLU A 252 8.81 3.64 14.43
N GLN A 253 8.11 4.19 13.43
CA GLN A 253 6.82 4.87 13.63
C GLN A 253 5.77 3.91 14.21
N GLU A 254 5.71 2.68 13.73
CA GLU A 254 4.77 1.67 14.23
C GLU A 254 5.11 1.26 15.67
N ALA A 255 6.38 1.05 15.99
CA ALA A 255 6.82 0.79 17.36
C ALA A 255 6.42 1.93 18.31
N GLN A 256 6.60 3.20 17.89
CA GLN A 256 6.15 4.36 18.66
C GLN A 256 4.62 4.40 18.84
N ARG A 257 3.83 3.93 17.88
CA ARG A 257 2.36 3.83 18.01
C ARG A 257 1.96 2.73 18.99
N ILE A 258 2.60 1.57 18.96
CA ILE A 258 2.37 0.49 19.93
C ILE A 258 2.71 0.96 21.34
N GLN A 259 3.83 1.66 21.53
CA GLN A 259 4.20 2.25 22.82
C GLN A 259 3.15 3.27 23.32
N ARG A 260 2.57 4.08 22.43
CA ARG A 260 1.48 4.99 22.79
C ARG A 260 0.22 4.24 23.22
N LEU A 261 -0.16 3.18 22.51
CA LEU A 261 -1.28 2.33 22.90
C LEU A 261 -1.05 1.72 24.31
N LEU A 262 0.16 1.21 24.59
CA LEU A 262 0.50 0.68 25.92
C LEU A 262 0.38 1.73 27.04
N ARG A 263 0.66 3.01 26.77
CA ARG A 263 0.49 4.10 27.75
C ARG A 263 -0.97 4.37 28.11
N LEU A 264 -1.94 3.92 27.31
CA LEU A 264 -3.37 4.08 27.63
C LEU A 264 -3.82 3.24 28.84
N ALA A 265 -2.98 2.32 29.31
CA ALA A 265 -3.21 1.62 30.58
C ALA A 265 -3.03 2.53 31.81
N ASP A 266 -2.39 3.71 31.66
CA ASP A 266 -2.24 4.70 32.72
C ASP A 266 -3.40 5.73 32.68
N PRO A 267 -4.29 5.75 33.68
CA PRO A 267 -5.40 6.72 33.72
C PRO A 267 -4.95 8.18 33.74
N ALA A 268 -3.76 8.49 34.27
CA ALA A 268 -3.24 9.86 34.29
C ALA A 268 -2.87 10.34 32.88
N TYR A 269 -2.27 9.45 32.06
CA TYR A 269 -1.98 9.72 30.66
C TYR A 269 -3.26 9.99 29.86
N VAL A 270 -4.27 9.13 30.02
CA VAL A 270 -5.56 9.28 29.32
C VAL A 270 -6.27 10.58 29.71
N ARG A 271 -6.27 10.93 31.01
CA ARG A 271 -6.83 12.20 31.50
C ARG A 271 -6.13 13.40 30.88
N SER A 272 -4.79 13.42 30.90
CA SER A 272 -4.01 14.50 30.30
C SER A 272 -4.28 14.66 28.80
N PHE A 273 -4.39 13.55 28.07
CA PHE A 273 -4.75 13.57 26.66
C PHE A 273 -6.17 14.12 26.43
N ASN A 274 -7.15 13.67 27.22
CA ASN A 274 -8.53 14.13 27.14
C ASN A 274 -8.66 15.63 27.41
N GLU A 275 -7.93 16.17 28.39
CA GLU A 275 -7.89 17.62 28.66
C GLU A 275 -7.37 18.40 27.44
N LYS A 276 -6.30 17.91 26.80
CA LYS A 276 -5.76 18.51 25.57
C LYS A 276 -6.77 18.45 24.42
N ALA A 277 -7.45 17.31 24.24
CA ALA A 277 -8.45 17.15 23.18
C ALA A 277 -9.66 18.06 23.39
N LEU A 278 -10.18 18.16 24.62
CA LEU A 278 -11.27 19.07 24.97
C LEU A 278 -10.92 20.54 24.70
N GLU A 279 -9.68 20.95 24.98
CA GLU A 279 -9.21 22.29 24.66
C GLU A 279 -9.15 22.54 23.14
N GLN A 280 -8.75 21.54 22.35
CA GLN A 280 -8.79 21.65 20.90
C GLN A 280 -10.22 21.70 20.36
N PHE A 281 -11.15 20.93 20.93
CA PHE A 281 -12.57 21.04 20.58
C PHE A 281 -13.12 22.43 20.89
N ARG A 282 -12.74 23.06 22.01
CA ARG A 282 -13.13 24.45 22.29
C ARG A 282 -12.64 25.43 21.24
N LYS A 283 -11.42 25.27 20.73
CA LYS A 283 -10.86 26.13 19.67
C LYS A 283 -11.55 25.94 18.33
N LEU A 284 -12.08 24.75 18.08
CA LEU A 284 -12.80 24.40 16.84
C LEU A 284 -14.30 24.71 16.93
N GLN A 285 -14.87 24.87 18.14
CA GLN A 285 -16.26 25.26 18.34
C GLN A 285 -16.41 26.78 18.28
N LYS A 286 -17.22 27.26 17.35
CA LYS A 286 -17.49 28.69 17.15
C LYS A 286 -18.56 29.18 18.14
N GLN A 287 -18.77 30.50 18.16
CA GLN A 287 -19.74 31.14 19.05
C GLN A 287 -21.18 30.71 18.80
N ASP A 288 -21.52 30.37 17.55
CA ASP A 288 -22.82 29.82 17.15
C ASP A 288 -23.06 28.39 17.68
N GLY A 289 -22.03 27.75 18.26
CA GLY A 289 -22.05 26.41 18.80
C GLY A 289 -21.64 25.31 17.82
N GLY A 290 -21.51 25.63 16.52
CA GLY A 290 -21.06 24.70 15.50
C GLY A 290 -19.55 24.49 15.51
N PHE A 291 -19.10 23.39 14.91
CA PHE A 291 -17.68 23.08 14.75
C PHE A 291 -17.17 23.43 13.36
N SER A 292 -16.00 24.03 13.30
CA SER A 292 -15.25 24.25 12.06
C SER A 292 -14.33 23.07 11.72
N TRP A 293 -13.87 22.97 10.47
CA TRP A 293 -12.94 21.92 10.08
C TRP A 293 -11.55 22.14 10.66
N PHE A 294 -10.99 23.33 10.40
CA PHE A 294 -9.74 23.83 10.99
C PHE A 294 -10.00 25.11 11.80
N PRO A 295 -9.09 25.50 12.71
CA PRO A 295 -9.18 26.77 13.40
C PRO A 295 -9.29 27.94 12.43
N GLY A 296 -10.19 28.89 12.69
CA GLY A 296 -10.43 30.06 11.84
C GLY A 296 -11.47 29.88 10.73
N MET A 297 -11.89 28.66 10.42
CA MET A 297 -12.97 28.41 9.44
C MET A 297 -14.37 28.66 10.03
N GLU A 298 -15.37 28.65 9.15
CA GLU A 298 -16.78 28.71 9.53
C GLU A 298 -17.30 27.37 10.07
N SER A 299 -18.39 27.44 10.84
CA SER A 299 -19.08 26.27 11.36
C SER A 299 -19.67 25.43 10.24
N SER A 300 -19.55 24.10 10.35
CA SER A 300 -20.10 23.14 9.41
C SER A 300 -21.12 22.24 10.11
N TYR A 301 -22.32 22.18 9.52
CA TYR A 301 -23.39 21.30 9.99
C TYR A 301 -22.98 19.83 9.97
N GLN A 302 -22.38 19.36 8.87
CA GLN A 302 -21.94 17.97 8.74
C GLN A 302 -20.84 17.59 9.73
N LEU A 303 -19.87 18.48 9.97
CA LEU A 303 -18.80 18.24 10.95
C LEU A 303 -19.32 18.27 12.39
N THR A 304 -20.29 19.13 12.67
CA THR A 304 -20.95 19.18 13.97
C THR A 304 -21.74 17.90 14.22
N LEU A 305 -22.49 17.40 13.23
CA LEU A 305 -23.15 16.10 13.31
C LEU A 305 -22.16 14.94 13.46
N TYR A 306 -21.03 14.96 12.77
CA TYR A 306 -19.98 13.95 12.92
C TYR A 306 -19.39 13.94 14.35
N PHE A 307 -19.09 15.11 14.91
CA PHE A 307 -18.64 15.22 16.30
C PHE A 307 -19.68 14.62 17.25
N LEU A 308 -20.94 15.03 17.12
CA LEU A 308 -22.05 14.53 17.95
C LEU A 308 -22.26 13.02 17.77
N GLU A 309 -22.17 12.49 16.55
CA GLU A 309 -22.27 11.06 16.28
C GLU A 309 -21.22 10.28 17.08
N LYS A 310 -19.94 10.67 16.99
CA LYS A 310 -18.84 9.96 17.67
C LYS A 310 -18.89 10.07 19.18
N ILE A 311 -19.25 11.24 19.71
CA ILE A 311 -19.44 11.37 21.15
C ILE A 311 -20.66 10.55 21.61
N GLY A 312 -21.76 10.57 20.87
CA GLY A 312 -22.97 9.80 21.16
C GLY A 312 -22.71 8.29 21.19
N ASP A 313 -21.96 7.76 20.22
CA ASP A 313 -21.52 6.37 20.17
C ASP A 313 -20.73 5.97 21.45
N MET A 314 -19.75 6.80 21.84
CA MET A 314 -18.96 6.53 23.05
C MET A 314 -19.76 6.63 24.34
N ILE A 315 -20.72 7.57 24.43
CA ILE A 315 -21.64 7.68 25.57
C ILE A 315 -22.52 6.43 25.66
N GLU A 316 -23.13 6.01 24.55
CA GLU A 316 -24.03 4.84 24.51
C GLU A 316 -23.32 3.56 24.98
N LYS A 317 -22.02 3.44 24.73
CA LYS A 317 -21.21 2.28 25.11
C LYS A 317 -20.39 2.45 26.39
N ASN A 318 -20.60 3.53 27.14
CA ASN A 318 -19.86 3.83 28.38
C ASN A 318 -18.33 3.79 28.18
N VAL A 319 -17.85 4.28 27.03
CA VAL A 319 -16.43 4.35 26.70
C VAL A 319 -15.76 5.55 27.38
N LEU A 320 -16.50 6.63 27.62
CA LEU A 320 -16.00 7.83 28.29
C LEU A 320 -15.89 7.58 29.81
N SER A 321 -14.67 7.41 30.29
CA SER A 321 -14.40 7.02 31.69
C SER A 321 -14.21 8.21 32.64
N TYR A 322 -13.86 9.38 32.11
CA TYR A 322 -13.50 10.59 32.87
C TYR A 322 -13.99 11.82 32.09
N ASP A 323 -14.46 12.88 32.78
CA ASP A 323 -14.75 14.22 32.22
C ASP A 323 -16.10 14.48 31.51
N ASN A 324 -17.16 13.68 31.77
CA ASN A 324 -18.50 13.97 31.22
C ASN A 324 -18.97 15.41 31.51
N GLU A 325 -18.64 15.96 32.68
CA GLU A 325 -19.01 17.33 33.07
C GLU A 325 -18.37 18.42 32.20
N ARG A 326 -17.13 18.22 31.75
CA ARG A 326 -16.39 19.20 30.93
C ARG A 326 -16.77 19.12 29.45
N LEU A 327 -17.21 17.95 29.00
CA LEU A 327 -17.70 17.72 27.64
C LEU A 327 -19.12 18.23 27.44
N TYR A 328 -19.97 18.17 28.48
CA TYR A 328 -21.38 18.55 28.40
C TYR A 328 -21.64 19.98 27.85
N PRO A 329 -20.91 21.04 28.25
CA PRO A 329 -21.09 22.37 27.68
C PRO A 329 -20.85 22.44 26.16
N LEU A 330 -19.84 21.72 25.66
CA LEU A 330 -19.54 21.62 24.22
C LEU A 330 -20.68 20.93 23.48
N LEU A 331 -21.16 19.80 24.02
CA LEU A 331 -22.28 19.04 23.45
C LEU A 331 -23.56 19.86 23.41
N SER A 332 -23.88 20.54 24.51
CA SER A 332 -25.09 21.36 24.61
C SER A 332 -25.10 22.48 23.57
N LYS A 333 -23.96 23.13 23.31
CA LYS A 333 -23.81 24.14 22.25
C LYS A 333 -23.93 23.54 20.85
N ALA A 334 -23.25 22.42 20.58
CA ALA A 334 -23.31 21.75 19.28
C ALA A 334 -24.71 21.22 18.95
N ILE A 335 -25.42 20.69 19.94
CA ILE A 335 -26.82 20.26 19.79
C ILE A 335 -27.70 21.46 19.47
N ARG A 336 -27.60 22.58 20.20
CA ARG A 336 -28.38 23.79 19.86
C ARG A 336 -28.12 24.30 18.44
N TYR A 337 -26.86 24.29 18.01
CA TYR A 337 -26.49 24.66 16.65
C TYR A 337 -27.12 23.70 15.62
N ALA A 338 -27.01 22.39 15.85
CA ALA A 338 -27.58 21.38 14.96
C ALA A 338 -29.11 21.47 14.90
N ASP A 339 -29.78 21.59 16.05
CA ASP A 339 -31.23 21.76 16.19
C ASP A 339 -31.70 23.01 15.42
N SER A 340 -30.99 24.15 15.55
CA SER A 340 -31.33 25.39 14.86
C SER A 340 -31.19 25.29 13.33
N LEU A 341 -30.09 24.73 12.84
CA LEU A 341 -29.91 24.54 11.39
C LEU A 341 -30.84 23.48 10.82
N PHE A 342 -31.12 22.42 11.58
CA PHE A 342 -32.11 21.43 11.19
C PHE A 342 -33.48 22.07 10.97
N LEU A 343 -33.97 22.90 11.90
CA LEU A 343 -35.25 23.60 11.73
C LEU A 343 -35.23 24.58 10.55
N LYS A 344 -34.14 25.35 10.39
CA LYS A 344 -33.99 26.29 9.28
C LYS A 344 -34.05 25.62 7.91
N ASN A 345 -33.45 24.43 7.78
CA ASN A 345 -33.40 23.68 6.52
C ASN A 345 -34.69 22.89 6.29
N THR A 346 -35.25 22.28 7.32
CA THR A 346 -36.50 21.48 7.23
C THR A 346 -37.74 22.36 6.97
N ALA A 347 -37.72 23.65 7.33
CA ALA A 347 -38.80 24.58 7.02
C ALA A 347 -38.85 25.02 5.55
N LYS A 348 -37.78 24.82 4.78
CA LYS A 348 -37.68 25.22 3.36
C LYS A 348 -37.93 24.09 2.36
N GLU A 349 -37.79 22.84 2.79
CA GLU A 349 -37.95 21.65 1.98
C GLU A 349 -39.03 20.78 2.61
N GLU A 350 -40.09 20.52 1.84
CA GLU A 350 -41.34 19.90 2.27
C GLU A 350 -41.14 18.71 3.24
N LEU A 351 -41.72 18.80 4.43
CA LEU A 351 -41.93 17.68 5.38
C LEU A 351 -42.63 16.45 4.75
N GLY A 352 -43.07 16.55 3.50
CA GLY A 352 -43.73 15.50 2.72
C GLY A 352 -42.84 14.30 2.38
N ASP A 353 -41.53 14.49 2.16
CA ASP A 353 -40.63 13.40 1.71
C ASP A 353 -39.70 12.85 2.81
N LEU A 354 -39.66 13.50 3.98
CA LEU A 354 -38.84 13.10 5.14
C LEU A 354 -37.40 12.71 4.72
N GLY A 355 -36.76 13.53 3.89
CA GLY A 355 -35.56 13.19 3.11
C GLY A 355 -34.29 12.82 3.92
N SER A 356 -33.18 12.62 3.20
CA SER A 356 -31.89 12.15 3.75
C SER A 356 -31.42 12.91 4.99
N GLY A 357 -31.48 14.25 4.95
CA GLY A 357 -31.05 15.12 6.03
C GLY A 357 -31.82 14.91 7.33
N VAL A 358 -33.12 14.62 7.25
CA VAL A 358 -33.97 14.31 8.41
C VAL A 358 -33.54 13.00 9.08
N LYS A 359 -33.30 11.96 8.27
CA LYS A 359 -32.88 10.65 8.77
C LYS A 359 -31.50 10.71 9.42
N MET A 360 -30.54 11.40 8.80
CA MET A 360 -29.20 11.59 9.34
C MET A 360 -29.23 12.40 10.65
N TYR A 361 -30.01 13.49 10.68
CA TYR A 361 -30.16 14.32 11.87
C TYR A 361 -30.71 13.52 13.06
N PHE A 362 -31.82 12.80 12.89
CA PHE A 362 -32.40 12.02 13.99
C PHE A 362 -31.57 10.81 14.39
N TYR A 363 -30.83 10.21 13.46
CA TYR A 363 -29.83 9.19 13.80
C TYR A 363 -28.80 9.74 14.80
N VAL A 364 -28.28 10.95 14.60
CA VAL A 364 -27.34 11.56 15.55
C VAL A 364 -28.05 12.02 16.82
N ARG A 365 -29.14 12.79 16.66
CA ARG A 365 -29.81 13.50 17.75
C ARG A 365 -30.50 12.57 18.75
N SER A 366 -30.94 11.38 18.30
CA SER A 366 -31.55 10.34 19.15
C SER A 366 -30.59 9.72 20.17
N ALA A 367 -29.27 9.89 20.01
CA ALA A 367 -28.28 9.42 20.98
C ALA A 367 -28.25 10.27 22.27
N PHE A 368 -28.85 11.47 22.26
CA PHE A 368 -28.75 12.46 23.34
C PHE A 368 -30.08 12.63 24.09
N THR A 369 -30.56 11.57 24.73
CA THR A 369 -31.85 11.57 25.45
C THR A 369 -31.88 12.50 26.66
N GLN A 370 -30.71 12.81 27.23
CA GLN A 370 -30.54 13.74 28.35
C GLN A 370 -30.79 15.21 27.98
N ILE A 371 -30.78 15.55 26.68
CA ILE A 371 -31.15 16.88 26.19
C ILE A 371 -32.43 16.72 25.36
N PRO A 372 -33.62 17.06 25.91
CA PRO A 372 -34.88 16.83 25.22
C PRO A 372 -34.98 17.64 23.93
N TYR A 373 -35.84 17.21 23.03
CA TYR A 373 -36.14 17.95 21.81
C TYR A 373 -36.93 19.22 22.14
N GLY A 374 -36.67 20.30 21.38
CA GLY A 374 -37.63 21.40 21.29
C GLY A 374 -38.94 20.93 20.66
N GLN A 375 -40.05 21.61 20.97
CA GLN A 375 -41.40 21.17 20.56
C GLN A 375 -41.54 20.92 19.06
N GLU A 376 -40.96 21.78 18.21
CA GLU A 376 -41.01 21.62 16.75
C GLU A 376 -40.29 20.35 16.30
N ILE A 377 -39.08 20.09 16.82
CA ILE A 377 -38.31 18.88 16.52
C ILE A 377 -39.05 17.64 17.03
N ALA A 378 -39.68 17.71 18.19
CA ALA A 378 -40.49 16.62 18.73
C ALA A 378 -41.68 16.29 17.82
N ASN A 379 -42.36 17.30 17.26
CA ASN A 379 -43.43 17.10 16.30
C ASN A 379 -42.92 16.42 15.02
N ILE A 380 -41.76 16.81 14.51
CA ILE A 380 -41.14 16.17 13.33
C ILE A 380 -40.71 14.73 13.65
N ALA A 381 -40.19 14.47 14.86
CA ALA A 381 -39.85 13.12 15.31
C ALA A 381 -41.09 12.21 15.33
N ALA A 382 -42.21 12.70 15.89
CA ALA A 382 -43.48 11.99 15.91
C ALA A 382 -44.01 11.73 14.48
N LEU A 383 -43.89 12.72 13.59
CA LEU A 383 -44.26 12.57 12.17
C LEU A 383 -43.42 11.49 11.48
N LEU A 384 -42.10 11.45 11.72
CA LEU A 384 -41.19 10.45 11.17
C LEU A 384 -41.49 9.04 11.70
N ALA A 385 -41.79 8.90 13.00
CA ALA A 385 -42.18 7.63 13.60
C ALA A 385 -43.48 7.09 12.95
N LEU A 386 -44.51 7.94 12.88
CA LEU A 386 -45.82 7.61 12.31
C LEU A 386 -45.75 7.26 10.81
N ASN A 387 -44.92 7.98 10.04
CA ASN A 387 -44.80 7.82 8.59
C ASN A 387 -43.52 7.10 8.16
N SER A 388 -42.90 6.32 9.05
CA SER A 388 -41.65 5.59 8.77
C SER A 388 -41.72 4.77 7.47
N GLY A 389 -42.85 4.10 7.21
CA GLY A 389 -43.10 3.35 5.97
C GLY A 389 -43.00 4.16 4.68
N LYS A 390 -43.35 5.44 4.70
CA LYS A 390 -43.11 6.36 3.57
C LYS A 390 -41.65 6.78 3.54
N ALA A 391 -41.09 7.10 4.70
CA ALA A 391 -39.73 7.62 4.84
C ALA A 391 -38.65 6.67 4.31
N TRP A 392 -38.84 5.34 4.32
CA TRP A 392 -37.83 4.41 3.79
C TRP A 392 -38.08 3.91 2.36
N LYS A 393 -39.22 4.23 1.73
CA LYS A 393 -39.44 3.93 0.32
C LYS A 393 -38.53 4.82 -0.53
N GLY A 394 -37.76 4.21 -1.45
CA GLY A 394 -36.77 4.94 -2.27
C GLY A 394 -35.49 5.35 -1.54
N ALA A 395 -35.41 5.17 -0.21
CA ALA A 395 -34.21 5.45 0.56
C ALA A 395 -33.09 4.44 0.26
N SER A 396 -31.86 4.93 0.24
CA SER A 396 -30.63 4.12 0.21
C SER A 396 -30.51 3.22 1.45
N VAL A 397 -29.65 2.21 1.37
CA VAL A 397 -29.40 1.29 2.51
C VAL A 397 -28.90 2.06 3.73
N MET A 398 -27.99 3.03 3.55
CA MET A 398 -27.49 3.87 4.63
C MET A 398 -28.61 4.66 5.33
N GLU A 399 -29.49 5.28 4.56
CA GLU A 399 -30.63 6.04 5.08
C GLU A 399 -31.61 5.16 5.84
N LYS A 400 -31.85 3.94 5.35
CA LYS A 400 -32.62 2.92 6.06
C LYS A 400 -31.95 2.51 7.37
N ALA A 401 -30.62 2.37 7.39
CA ALA A 401 -29.87 2.04 8.59
C ALA A 401 -29.92 3.18 9.63
N TYR A 402 -29.81 4.45 9.21
CA TYR A 402 -30.03 5.61 10.08
C TYR A 402 -31.42 5.58 10.73
N LEU A 403 -32.46 5.33 9.92
CA LEU A 403 -33.83 5.25 10.42
C LEU A 403 -34.02 4.05 11.36
N ALA A 404 -33.40 2.90 11.07
CA ALA A 404 -33.50 1.71 11.91
C ALA A 404 -32.95 1.96 13.32
N VAL A 405 -31.76 2.57 13.43
CA VAL A 405 -31.18 2.94 14.73
C VAL A 405 -32.02 3.99 15.46
N THR A 406 -32.58 4.95 14.71
CA THR A 406 -33.46 5.98 15.30
C THR A 406 -34.72 5.35 15.91
N LEU A 407 -35.42 4.49 15.16
CA LEU A 407 -36.64 3.81 15.62
C LEU A 407 -36.35 2.85 16.77
N GLU A 408 -35.21 2.17 16.75
CA GLU A 408 -34.74 1.36 17.88
C GLU A 408 -34.61 2.19 19.16
N ARG A 409 -33.92 3.33 19.09
CA ARG A 409 -33.73 4.24 20.24
C ARG A 409 -35.03 4.87 20.74
N TRP A 410 -36.00 5.09 19.86
CA TRP A 410 -37.35 5.55 20.24
C TRP A 410 -38.26 4.44 20.78
N GLY A 411 -37.85 3.17 20.68
CA GLY A 411 -38.67 2.04 21.10
C GLY A 411 -39.79 1.67 20.12
N GLU A 412 -39.73 2.17 18.88
CA GLU A 412 -40.76 2.00 17.84
C GLU A 412 -40.68 0.64 17.14
N LYS A 413 -40.87 -0.44 17.92
CA LYS A 413 -40.67 -1.83 17.48
C LYS A 413 -41.55 -2.23 16.29
N GLN A 414 -42.79 -1.74 16.23
CA GLN A 414 -43.73 -2.06 15.15
C GLN A 414 -43.28 -1.47 13.81
N ALA A 415 -42.77 -0.24 13.82
CA ALA A 415 -42.21 0.42 12.65
C ALA A 415 -40.84 -0.17 12.22
N LEU A 416 -40.03 -0.59 13.19
CA LEU A 416 -38.69 -1.15 12.95
C LEU A 416 -38.75 -2.49 12.21
N LYS A 417 -39.69 -3.38 12.56
CA LYS A 417 -39.76 -4.75 12.00
C LYS A 417 -39.81 -4.80 10.46
N PRO A 418 -40.72 -4.10 9.75
CA PRO A 418 -40.75 -4.12 8.29
C PRO A 418 -39.51 -3.45 7.66
N LEU A 419 -38.93 -2.45 8.32
CA LEU A 419 -37.69 -1.80 7.85
C LEU A 419 -36.50 -2.76 7.88
N LEU A 420 -36.35 -3.54 8.95
CA LEU A 420 -35.30 -4.57 9.05
C LEU A 420 -35.50 -5.68 8.01
N ALA A 421 -36.75 -6.08 7.74
CA ALA A 421 -37.06 -7.04 6.68
C ALA A 421 -36.64 -6.49 5.30
N SER A 422 -36.98 -5.24 5.00
CA SER A 422 -36.54 -4.60 3.75
C SER A 422 -35.02 -4.51 3.66
N LEU A 423 -34.33 -4.08 4.72
CA LEU A 423 -32.86 -4.03 4.72
C LEU A 423 -32.26 -5.41 4.41
N ARG A 424 -32.79 -6.49 5.01
CA ARG A 424 -32.32 -7.86 4.76
C ARG A 424 -32.41 -8.27 3.28
N GLU A 425 -33.39 -7.78 2.53
CA GLU A 425 -33.54 -8.08 1.09
C GLU A 425 -32.40 -7.48 0.23
N PHE A 426 -31.69 -6.45 0.71
CA PHE A 426 -30.53 -5.88 0.01
C PHE A 426 -29.23 -6.62 0.32
N ALA A 427 -29.22 -7.54 1.28
CA ALA A 427 -28.02 -8.27 1.66
C ALA A 427 -27.68 -9.35 0.63
N VAL A 428 -26.44 -9.33 0.15
CA VAL A 428 -25.84 -10.40 -0.65
C VAL A 428 -24.84 -11.14 0.22
N CYS A 429 -25.08 -12.42 0.45
CA CYS A 429 -24.24 -13.26 1.31
C CYS A 429 -23.61 -14.40 0.52
N ASP A 430 -22.29 -14.54 0.66
CA ASP A 430 -21.51 -15.66 0.15
C ASP A 430 -20.67 -16.31 1.26
N LYS A 431 -20.40 -17.61 1.11
CA LYS A 431 -19.65 -18.40 2.10
C LYS A 431 -18.23 -17.89 2.30
N GLU A 432 -17.56 -17.43 1.25
CA GLU A 432 -16.18 -16.94 1.30
C GLU A 432 -16.11 -15.44 1.57
N ALA A 433 -16.88 -14.63 0.83
CA ALA A 433 -16.78 -13.16 0.90
C ALA A 433 -17.52 -12.51 2.09
N GLY A 434 -18.40 -13.26 2.76
CA GLY A 434 -19.28 -12.72 3.82
C GLY A 434 -20.57 -12.11 3.25
N CYS A 435 -21.20 -11.23 4.03
CA CYS A 435 -22.44 -10.54 3.67
C CYS A 435 -22.18 -9.06 3.44
N PHE A 436 -22.71 -8.53 2.35
CA PHE A 436 -22.56 -7.13 1.99
C PHE A 436 -23.79 -6.55 1.33
N PHE A 437 -23.84 -5.23 1.26
CA PHE A 437 -24.97 -4.48 0.75
C PHE A 437 -24.49 -3.68 -0.47
N PRO A 438 -24.73 -4.18 -1.69
CA PRO A 438 -24.37 -3.47 -2.91
C PRO A 438 -24.99 -2.07 -2.91
N ASN A 439 -24.23 -1.06 -3.36
CA ASN A 439 -24.70 0.32 -3.46
C ASN A 439 -25.30 0.86 -2.14
N ALA A 440 -24.69 0.50 -1.00
CA ALA A 440 -25.23 0.91 0.31
C ALA A 440 -25.36 2.43 0.46
N ILE A 441 -24.52 3.18 -0.25
CA ILE A 441 -24.58 4.63 -0.43
C ILE A 441 -24.63 4.97 -1.92
N PRO A 442 -25.22 6.13 -2.30
CA PRO A 442 -25.24 6.59 -3.68
C PRO A 442 -23.87 7.12 -4.17
N TYR A 443 -23.07 7.71 -3.28
CA TYR A 443 -21.73 8.22 -3.58
C TYR A 443 -20.88 8.25 -2.31
N ASP A 444 -19.58 7.94 -2.42
CA ASP A 444 -18.61 8.16 -1.34
C ASP A 444 -18.37 9.66 -1.15
N GLY A 445 -18.18 10.07 0.10
CA GLY A 445 -17.87 11.45 0.47
C GLY A 445 -17.12 11.52 1.80
N PRO A 446 -16.69 12.71 2.23
CA PRO A 446 -15.85 12.85 3.43
C PRO A 446 -16.44 12.26 4.71
N MET A 447 -17.77 12.26 4.85
CA MET A 447 -18.51 11.79 6.04
C MET A 447 -19.46 10.61 5.76
N SER A 448 -19.41 10.04 4.55
CA SER A 448 -20.25 8.93 4.09
C SER A 448 -19.40 7.97 3.28
N SER A 449 -19.32 6.71 3.70
CA SER A 449 -18.57 5.69 2.96
C SER A 449 -19.24 4.33 3.04
N GLN A 450 -18.91 3.46 2.08
CA GLN A 450 -19.35 2.06 2.12
C GLN A 450 -18.96 1.40 3.45
N MET A 451 -17.79 1.74 3.98
CA MET A 451 -17.31 1.22 5.25
C MET A 451 -18.16 1.69 6.44
N LYS A 452 -18.51 2.99 6.49
CA LYS A 452 -19.42 3.53 7.49
C LYS A 452 -20.78 2.84 7.43
N ALA A 453 -21.30 2.60 6.22
CA ALA A 453 -22.56 1.90 6.04
C ALA A 453 -22.55 0.49 6.61
N HIS A 454 -21.50 -0.28 6.31
CA HIS A 454 -21.39 -1.65 6.82
C HIS A 454 -21.12 -1.71 8.32
N ALA A 455 -20.38 -0.75 8.89
CA ALA A 455 -20.24 -0.60 10.34
C ALA A 455 -21.59 -0.34 11.02
N LEU A 456 -22.43 0.53 10.44
CA LEU A 456 -23.77 0.79 10.95
C LEU A 456 -24.72 -0.40 10.75
N LEU A 457 -24.63 -1.11 9.62
CA LEU A 457 -25.42 -2.31 9.36
C LEU A 457 -25.03 -3.45 10.31
N LEU A 458 -23.76 -3.56 10.71
CA LEU A 458 -23.33 -4.50 11.75
C LEU A 458 -24.02 -4.19 13.09
N ARG A 459 -24.18 -2.91 13.44
CA ARG A 459 -25.00 -2.49 14.60
C ARG A 459 -26.46 -2.92 14.44
N VAL A 460 -27.08 -2.57 13.31
CA VAL A 460 -28.50 -2.86 13.02
C VAL A 460 -28.80 -4.36 13.06
N PHE A 461 -27.90 -5.19 12.54
CA PHE A 461 -28.06 -6.64 12.46
C PHE A 461 -27.30 -7.40 13.55
N SER A 462 -26.92 -6.74 14.66
CA SER A 462 -26.19 -7.36 15.76
C SER A 462 -26.89 -8.57 16.41
N GLN A 463 -28.20 -8.69 16.23
CA GLN A 463 -29.04 -9.80 16.72
C GLN A 463 -29.34 -10.86 15.64
N ASP A 464 -28.89 -10.67 14.40
CA ASP A 464 -29.00 -11.64 13.30
C ASP A 464 -27.64 -12.33 13.11
N PRO A 465 -27.44 -13.58 13.56
CA PRO A 465 -26.13 -14.22 13.54
C PRO A 465 -25.53 -14.33 12.14
N LEU A 466 -26.36 -14.64 11.13
CA LEU A 466 -25.91 -14.81 9.75
C LEU A 466 -25.36 -13.49 9.20
N LEU A 467 -26.14 -12.41 9.32
CA LEU A 467 -25.75 -11.10 8.83
C LEU A 467 -24.61 -10.50 9.66
N ARG A 468 -24.67 -10.59 10.99
CA ARG A 468 -23.60 -10.10 11.87
C ARG A 468 -22.25 -10.68 11.50
N GLU A 469 -22.17 -12.01 11.37
CA GLU A 469 -20.92 -12.70 11.06
C GLU A 469 -20.49 -12.45 9.61
N GLY A 470 -21.42 -12.46 8.67
CA GLY A 470 -21.14 -12.15 7.27
C GLY A 470 -20.62 -10.73 7.07
N ILE A 471 -21.25 -9.72 7.69
CA ILE A 471 -20.81 -8.31 7.62
C ILE A 471 -19.45 -8.16 8.32
N THR A 472 -19.26 -8.78 9.48
CA THR A 472 -17.97 -8.79 10.19
C THR A 472 -16.87 -9.32 9.27
N ARG A 473 -17.13 -10.42 8.56
CA ARG A 473 -16.18 -11.00 7.58
C ARG A 473 -15.88 -10.06 6.43
N TRP A 474 -16.91 -9.45 5.86
CA TRP A 474 -16.76 -8.52 4.76
C TRP A 474 -15.93 -7.28 5.14
N ILE A 475 -16.14 -6.75 6.35
CA ILE A 475 -15.38 -5.61 6.90
C ILE A 475 -13.91 -6.00 7.07
N LEU A 476 -13.62 -7.16 7.67
CA LEU A 476 -12.25 -7.58 7.95
C LEU A 476 -11.43 -7.83 6.68
N ASP A 477 -12.05 -8.41 5.64
CA ASP A 477 -11.41 -8.62 4.34
C ASP A 477 -11.15 -7.31 3.56
N ARG A 478 -11.74 -6.19 4.00
CA ARG A 478 -11.49 -4.83 3.45
C ARG A 478 -10.57 -3.99 4.31
N LYS A 479 -9.96 -4.57 5.32
CA LYS A 479 -8.92 -3.89 6.08
C LYS A 479 -7.72 -3.65 5.16
N GLN A 480 -7.45 -2.39 4.83
CA GLN A 480 -6.14 -1.97 4.32
C GLN A 480 -5.17 -1.92 5.49
N ASN A 481 -3.86 -1.90 5.25
CA ASN A 481 -2.78 -1.94 6.26
C ASN A 481 -3.27 -1.71 7.72
N ASN A 482 -3.33 -0.44 8.14
CA ASN A 482 -3.72 -0.04 9.48
C ASN A 482 -5.06 0.69 9.56
N ILE A 483 -5.78 0.85 8.44
CA ILE A 483 -7.02 1.63 8.39
C ILE A 483 -8.08 0.94 7.52
N TRP A 484 -9.33 1.21 7.81
CA TRP A 484 -10.44 0.93 6.89
C TRP A 484 -10.80 2.22 6.15
N THR A 485 -10.24 2.37 4.95
CA THR A 485 -10.48 3.47 4.00
C THR A 485 -10.02 4.86 4.47
N SER A 486 -10.38 5.28 5.69
CA SER A 486 -10.06 6.59 6.27
C SER A 486 -10.09 6.54 7.80
N ARG A 487 -9.61 7.58 8.49
CA ARG A 487 -9.70 7.67 9.97
C ARG A 487 -11.14 7.63 10.49
N PRO A 488 -12.10 8.37 9.90
CA PRO A 488 -13.53 8.22 10.24
C PRO A 488 -14.03 6.79 10.03
N GLY A 489 -13.78 6.18 8.87
CA GLY A 489 -14.21 4.80 8.58
C GLY A 489 -13.57 3.77 9.51
N THR A 490 -12.31 3.97 9.90
CA THR A 490 -11.61 3.12 10.87
C THR A 490 -12.24 3.23 12.26
N THR A 491 -12.62 4.44 12.67
CA THR A 491 -13.35 4.69 13.93
C THR A 491 -14.70 3.97 13.94
N ASP A 492 -15.47 4.12 12.86
CA ASP A 492 -16.75 3.42 12.64
C ASP A 492 -16.61 1.91 12.79
N VAL A 493 -15.62 1.33 12.11
CA VAL A 493 -15.39 -0.11 12.11
C VAL A 493 -14.94 -0.61 13.48
N ILE A 494 -14.00 0.07 14.12
CA ILE A 494 -13.53 -0.32 15.45
C ILE A 494 -14.70 -0.31 16.43
N HIS A 495 -15.50 0.76 16.45
CA HIS A 495 -16.71 0.83 17.27
C HIS A 495 -17.68 -0.32 16.95
N ALA A 496 -17.93 -0.58 15.67
CA ALA A 496 -18.85 -1.63 15.22
C ALA A 496 -18.40 -3.04 15.62
N LEU A 497 -17.14 -3.39 15.34
CA LEU A 497 -16.56 -4.70 15.66
C LEU A 497 -16.55 -4.93 17.16
N LEU A 498 -16.12 -3.93 17.93
CA LEU A 498 -16.03 -4.04 19.38
C LEU A 498 -17.41 -4.20 19.99
N HIS A 499 -18.43 -3.44 19.62
CA HIS A 499 -19.69 -3.43 20.37
C HIS A 499 -20.82 -4.25 19.75
N TYR A 500 -20.74 -4.58 18.46
CA TYR A 500 -21.82 -5.22 17.72
C TYR A 500 -21.39 -6.48 16.95
N GLY A 501 -20.08 -6.79 16.90
CA GLY A 501 -19.56 -8.04 16.35
C GLY A 501 -19.94 -9.31 17.14
N GLY A 502 -20.52 -9.16 18.34
CA GLY A 502 -20.93 -10.25 19.23
C GLY A 502 -19.82 -10.72 20.18
N GLN A 503 -20.15 -11.60 21.14
CA GLN A 503 -19.19 -12.14 22.12
C GLN A 503 -17.98 -12.82 21.45
N VAL A 504 -18.25 -13.52 20.35
CA VAL A 504 -17.26 -14.15 19.48
C VAL A 504 -16.19 -13.16 18.99
N ALA A 505 -16.57 -11.92 18.69
CA ALA A 505 -15.66 -10.90 18.18
C ALA A 505 -14.72 -10.31 19.26
N GLN A 506 -15.14 -10.35 20.53
CA GLN A 506 -14.36 -9.86 21.68
C GLN A 506 -13.65 -10.96 22.47
N SER A 507 -13.92 -12.23 22.18
CA SER A 507 -13.38 -13.35 22.94
C SER A 507 -11.87 -13.52 22.79
N HIS A 508 -11.18 -13.86 23.88
CA HIS A 508 -9.79 -14.28 23.83
C HIS A 508 -9.70 -15.64 23.13
N ALA A 509 -9.24 -15.63 21.89
CA ALA A 509 -9.12 -16.84 21.09
C ALA A 509 -8.07 -17.79 21.68
N GLN A 510 -8.49 -19.01 21.99
CA GLN A 510 -7.58 -20.13 22.22
C GLN A 510 -7.70 -21.10 21.06
N TYR A 511 -6.57 -21.51 20.51
CA TYR A 511 -6.51 -22.44 19.40
C TYR A 511 -5.27 -23.31 19.49
N GLU A 512 -5.34 -24.49 18.88
CA GLU A 512 -4.20 -25.40 18.73
C GLU A 512 -3.79 -25.46 17.26
N ILE A 513 -2.50 -25.30 17.02
CA ILE A 513 -1.90 -25.53 15.71
C ILE A 513 -1.19 -26.88 15.76
N ARG A 514 -1.50 -27.75 14.81
CA ARG A 514 -0.75 -28.99 14.57
C ARG A 514 -0.22 -28.98 13.14
N GLN A 515 1.05 -29.29 13.00
CA GLN A 515 1.71 -29.45 11.71
C GLN A 515 2.12 -30.91 11.52
N HIS A 516 1.76 -31.50 10.38
CA HIS A 516 2.24 -32.82 9.97
C HIS A 516 2.61 -32.78 8.48
N GLY A 517 3.90 -32.79 8.18
CA GLY A 517 4.40 -32.66 6.81
C GLY A 517 3.95 -31.34 6.17
N THR A 518 3.14 -31.43 5.11
CA THR A 518 2.56 -30.28 4.39
C THR A 518 1.20 -29.84 4.94
N THR A 519 0.66 -30.53 5.94
CA THR A 519 -0.67 -30.28 6.48
C THR A 519 -0.59 -29.44 7.75
N TYR A 520 -1.26 -28.29 7.72
CA TYR A 520 -1.47 -27.41 8.88
C TYR A 520 -2.92 -27.50 9.31
N THR A 521 -3.14 -27.94 10.54
CA THR A 521 -4.47 -28.04 11.13
C THR A 521 -4.58 -27.05 12.27
N VAL A 522 -5.59 -26.19 12.20
CA VAL A 522 -5.93 -25.27 13.29
C VAL A 522 -7.26 -25.68 13.88
N ARG A 523 -7.25 -25.96 15.18
CA ARG A 523 -8.44 -26.26 15.96
C ARG A 523 -8.76 -25.10 16.86
N ASN A 524 -9.94 -24.53 16.69
CA ASN A 524 -10.44 -23.51 17.61
C ASN A 524 -10.90 -24.20 18.91
N ARG A 525 -10.50 -23.64 20.06
CA ARG A 525 -10.88 -24.11 21.40
C ARG A 525 -11.91 -23.18 22.05
N THR A 526 -12.35 -22.17 21.31
CA THR A 526 -13.29 -21.16 21.75
C THR A 526 -14.35 -20.95 20.68
N GLU A 527 -15.34 -20.10 20.96
CA GLU A 527 -16.29 -19.67 19.95
C GLU A 527 -15.75 -18.53 19.07
N ALA A 528 -14.53 -18.04 19.32
CA ALA A 528 -13.92 -16.91 18.61
C ALA A 528 -13.91 -17.10 17.09
N LEU A 529 -14.13 -16.03 16.34
CA LEU A 529 -14.00 -16.04 14.89
C LEU A 529 -12.52 -15.95 14.54
N LEU A 530 -11.98 -16.97 13.88
CA LEU A 530 -10.57 -17.03 13.48
C LEU A 530 -10.42 -16.92 11.97
N TYR A 531 -9.49 -16.09 11.55
CA TYR A 531 -8.97 -16.02 10.18
C TYR A 531 -7.60 -16.66 10.18
N VAL A 532 -7.49 -17.79 9.51
CA VAL A 532 -6.29 -18.61 9.47
C VAL A 532 -5.66 -18.49 8.10
N SER A 533 -4.50 -17.85 8.03
CA SER A 533 -3.73 -17.63 6.81
C SER A 533 -2.46 -18.46 6.83
N LEU A 534 -2.27 -19.32 5.82
CA LEU A 534 -1.02 -20.04 5.57
C LEU A 534 -0.26 -19.33 4.45
N TYR A 535 0.92 -18.82 4.75
CA TYR A 535 1.83 -18.21 3.80
C TYR A 535 2.90 -19.21 3.40
N GLU A 536 3.09 -19.41 2.10
CA GLU A 536 4.04 -20.32 1.51
C GLU A 536 5.04 -19.52 0.65
N HIS A 537 6.33 -19.73 0.92
CA HIS A 537 7.44 -19.06 0.24
C HIS A 537 8.25 -20.06 -0.58
N THR A 538 8.36 -19.79 -1.88
CA THR A 538 9.07 -20.63 -2.85
C THR A 538 10.03 -19.79 -3.68
N THR A 539 11.14 -20.39 -4.14
CA THR A 539 12.02 -19.79 -5.14
C THR A 539 11.80 -20.48 -6.49
N GLU A 540 11.21 -19.76 -7.44
CA GLU A 540 10.74 -20.32 -8.71
C GLU A 540 11.31 -19.56 -9.91
N ASP A 541 11.60 -20.28 -11.00
CA ASP A 541 11.88 -19.66 -12.29
C ASP A 541 10.58 -19.09 -12.88
N LEU A 542 10.43 -17.77 -12.79
CA LEU A 542 9.20 -17.10 -13.23
C LEU A 542 9.04 -17.06 -14.74
N SER A 543 10.06 -17.44 -15.52
CA SER A 543 9.92 -17.62 -16.98
C SER A 543 9.20 -18.91 -17.35
N ALA A 544 9.18 -19.90 -16.46
CA ALA A 544 8.62 -21.23 -16.69
C ALA A 544 7.30 -21.50 -15.93
N VAL A 545 6.83 -20.53 -15.13
CA VAL A 545 5.64 -20.68 -14.27
C VAL A 545 4.47 -19.86 -14.83
N ALA A 546 3.26 -20.42 -14.74
CA ALA A 546 2.04 -19.72 -15.12
C ALA A 546 1.83 -18.44 -14.28
N PRO A 547 1.28 -17.36 -14.87
CA PRO A 547 0.97 -16.15 -14.12
C PRO A 547 0.08 -16.45 -12.90
N TYR A 548 0.33 -15.73 -11.81
CA TYR A 548 -0.44 -15.82 -10.58
C TYR A 548 -1.00 -14.45 -10.23
N ALA A 549 -2.24 -14.41 -9.73
CA ALA A 549 -2.85 -13.22 -9.19
C ALA A 549 -3.75 -13.60 -8.03
N ASN A 550 -3.61 -12.90 -6.90
CA ASN A 550 -4.54 -12.94 -5.78
C ASN A 550 -4.82 -11.51 -5.32
N GLY A 551 -5.96 -10.96 -5.75
CA GLY A 551 -6.36 -9.56 -5.53
C GLY A 551 -5.53 -8.51 -6.29
N LEU A 552 -4.28 -8.82 -6.64
CA LEU A 552 -3.40 -7.99 -7.46
C LEU A 552 -2.91 -8.79 -8.67
N GLY A 553 -3.01 -8.20 -9.85
CA GLY A 553 -2.54 -8.78 -11.11
C GLY A 553 -1.65 -7.79 -11.87
N ILE A 554 -0.67 -8.31 -12.60
CA ILE A 554 0.24 -7.49 -13.41
C ILE A 554 0.52 -8.17 -14.74
N THR A 555 0.43 -7.43 -15.84
CA THR A 555 0.91 -7.84 -17.16
C THR A 555 1.66 -6.70 -17.83
N ARG A 556 2.47 -7.01 -18.85
CA ARG A 556 3.17 -6.02 -19.68
C ARG A 556 2.92 -6.28 -21.15
N THR A 557 2.63 -5.21 -21.87
CA THR A 557 2.64 -5.19 -23.35
C THR A 557 3.73 -4.26 -23.84
N TRP A 558 4.26 -4.55 -25.02
CA TRP A 558 5.29 -3.75 -25.67
C TRP A 558 4.71 -3.09 -26.91
N HIS A 559 5.11 -1.84 -27.16
CA HIS A 559 4.68 -1.07 -28.30
C HIS A 559 5.87 -0.33 -28.91
N ARG A 560 5.90 -0.13 -30.22
CA ARG A 560 6.86 0.80 -30.84
C ARG A 560 6.48 2.23 -30.45
N ALA A 561 7.46 3.04 -30.05
CA ALA A 561 7.17 4.42 -29.63
C ALA A 561 6.79 5.35 -30.80
N THR A 562 7.08 4.95 -32.04
CA THR A 562 6.81 5.75 -33.25
C THR A 562 5.34 5.76 -33.65
N ASP A 563 4.67 4.62 -33.55
CA ASP A 563 3.31 4.41 -34.06
C ASP A 563 2.39 3.66 -33.09
N ASN A 564 2.88 3.33 -31.89
CA ASN A 564 2.17 2.55 -30.86
C ASN A 564 1.77 1.13 -31.32
N SER A 565 2.37 0.62 -32.41
CA SER A 565 2.12 -0.75 -32.88
C SER A 565 2.60 -1.78 -31.84
N PRO A 566 1.82 -2.83 -31.57
CA PRO A 566 2.21 -3.85 -30.60
C PRO A 566 3.46 -4.61 -31.07
N ILE A 567 4.29 -5.02 -30.12
CA ILE A 567 5.46 -5.87 -30.32
C ILE A 567 5.17 -7.21 -29.64
N TYR A 568 5.21 -8.29 -30.42
CA TYR A 568 5.00 -9.66 -29.98
C TYR A 568 6.31 -10.44 -29.87
N GLU A 569 6.25 -11.61 -29.23
CA GLU A 569 7.41 -12.49 -29.16
C GLU A 569 7.79 -13.00 -30.57
N GLY A 570 9.08 -12.89 -30.91
CA GLY A 570 9.61 -13.21 -32.24
C GLY A 570 9.74 -11.99 -33.16
N ASP A 571 9.07 -10.87 -32.86
CA ASP A 571 9.29 -9.62 -33.57
C ASP A 571 10.73 -9.14 -33.38
N THR A 572 11.30 -8.60 -34.45
CA THR A 572 12.69 -8.12 -34.46
C THR A 572 12.73 -6.63 -34.18
N LEU A 573 13.51 -6.26 -33.16
CA LEU A 573 13.86 -4.89 -32.83
C LEU A 573 15.26 -4.54 -33.35
N ARG A 574 15.57 -3.25 -33.47
CA ARG A 574 16.91 -2.78 -33.87
C ARG A 574 17.59 -1.97 -32.77
N PRO A 575 18.93 -2.01 -32.65
CA PRO A 575 19.66 -1.06 -31.81
C PRO A 575 19.32 0.40 -32.21
N GLY A 576 19.12 1.26 -31.22
CA GLY A 576 18.65 2.63 -31.38
C GLY A 576 17.13 2.79 -31.44
N GLU A 577 16.36 1.71 -31.62
CA GLU A 577 14.90 1.77 -31.63
C GLU A 577 14.36 2.19 -30.25
N ARG A 578 13.29 3.00 -30.28
CA ARG A 578 12.58 3.47 -29.09
C ARG A 578 11.29 2.68 -28.94
N ILE A 579 11.12 2.03 -27.79
CA ILE A 579 9.97 1.18 -27.49
C ILE A 579 9.32 1.61 -26.16
N LEU A 580 8.04 1.28 -26.02
CA LEU A 580 7.21 1.59 -24.88
C LEU A 580 6.79 0.29 -24.19
N ALA A 581 7.05 0.17 -22.90
CA ALA A 581 6.41 -0.82 -22.04
C ALA A 581 5.11 -0.21 -21.46
N ARG A 582 4.01 -0.96 -21.54
CA ARG A 582 2.77 -0.64 -20.86
C ARG A 582 2.46 -1.72 -19.83
N TYR A 583 2.51 -1.34 -18.55
CA TYR A 583 2.21 -2.20 -17.42
C TYR A 583 0.74 -2.08 -17.04
N HIS A 584 0.00 -3.18 -17.04
CA HIS A 584 -1.42 -3.24 -16.69
C HIS A 584 -1.54 -3.83 -15.29
N LEU A 585 -1.77 -2.97 -14.31
CA LEU A 585 -1.88 -3.31 -12.89
C LEU A 585 -3.36 -3.38 -12.51
N GLY A 586 -3.88 -4.60 -12.37
CA GLY A 586 -5.24 -4.85 -11.89
C GLY A 586 -5.28 -5.00 -10.38
N ASN A 587 -6.23 -4.32 -9.73
CA ASN A 587 -6.43 -4.37 -8.30
C ASN A 587 -7.92 -4.51 -7.97
N ASP A 588 -8.32 -5.54 -7.24
CA ASP A 588 -9.74 -5.82 -6.97
C ASP A 588 -10.35 -4.92 -5.88
N LYS A 589 -9.51 -4.37 -5.00
CA LYS A 589 -9.90 -3.57 -3.82
C LYS A 589 -8.84 -2.52 -3.55
N ASP A 590 -9.18 -1.43 -2.88
CA ASP A 590 -8.19 -0.46 -2.42
C ASP A 590 -7.13 -1.14 -1.53
N ARG A 591 -5.85 -0.90 -1.82
CA ARG A 591 -4.71 -1.51 -1.12
C ARG A 591 -3.64 -0.48 -0.84
N SER A 592 -2.99 -0.61 0.31
CA SER A 592 -1.89 0.27 0.70
C SER A 592 -0.55 -0.45 0.62
N PHE A 593 0.52 0.33 0.46
CA PHE A 593 1.91 -0.15 0.43
C PHE A 593 2.12 -1.27 -0.60
N VAL A 594 1.69 -1.00 -1.82
CA VAL A 594 1.87 -1.93 -2.95
C VAL A 594 3.23 -1.64 -3.57
N HIS A 595 4.00 -2.71 -3.80
CA HIS A 595 5.27 -2.66 -4.51
C HIS A 595 5.12 -3.42 -5.82
N LEU A 596 5.47 -2.77 -6.92
CA LEU A 596 5.63 -3.39 -8.23
C LEU A 596 7.11 -3.35 -8.62
N LYS A 597 7.71 -4.52 -8.85
CA LYS A 597 9.01 -4.68 -9.46
C LYS A 597 8.82 -5.11 -10.91
N ALA A 598 9.27 -4.29 -11.85
CA ALA A 598 9.30 -4.61 -13.27
C ALA A 598 10.74 -4.89 -13.71
N SER A 599 11.11 -6.16 -13.88
CA SER A 599 12.41 -6.51 -14.46
C SER A 599 12.49 -6.10 -15.92
N ARG A 600 13.70 -5.75 -16.37
CA ARG A 600 13.96 -5.25 -17.72
C ARG A 600 15.08 -6.00 -18.40
N ALA A 601 14.97 -6.36 -19.69
CA ALA A 601 16.06 -6.93 -20.49
C ALA A 601 17.36 -6.09 -20.45
N SER A 602 18.52 -6.77 -20.56
CA SER A 602 19.85 -6.13 -20.52
C SER A 602 20.17 -5.27 -21.74
N CYS A 603 19.41 -5.43 -22.83
CA CYS A 603 19.51 -4.59 -24.03
C CYS A 603 18.72 -3.29 -23.96
N LEU A 604 17.89 -3.09 -22.92
CA LEU A 604 17.07 -1.90 -22.81
C LEU A 604 17.74 -0.87 -21.90
N MET A 605 17.55 0.41 -22.17
CA MET A 605 17.95 1.54 -21.33
C MET A 605 16.76 2.47 -21.17
N PRO A 606 16.37 2.92 -19.97
CA PRO A 606 15.18 3.73 -19.82
C PRO A 606 15.46 5.11 -20.43
N GLU A 607 14.45 5.73 -21.03
CA GLU A 607 14.60 7.10 -21.54
C GLU A 607 14.90 8.10 -20.41
N SER A 608 14.33 7.86 -19.23
CA SER A 608 14.63 8.60 -18.00
C SER A 608 15.17 7.67 -16.92
N GLU A 609 16.42 7.93 -16.52
CA GLU A 609 17.10 7.24 -15.41
C GLU A 609 16.85 7.91 -14.05
N THR A 610 16.08 9.01 -14.02
CA THR A 610 15.78 9.70 -12.76
C THR A 610 14.68 8.99 -11.98
N SER A 611 14.91 8.83 -10.69
CA SER A 611 13.90 8.37 -9.73
C SER A 611 13.10 9.56 -9.21
N GLY A 612 11.83 9.36 -8.86
CA GLY A 612 10.98 10.45 -8.39
C GLY A 612 9.51 10.10 -8.23
N TYR A 613 8.72 11.07 -7.75
CA TYR A 613 7.26 10.92 -7.61
C TYR A 613 6.55 11.13 -8.93
N HIS A 614 5.57 10.28 -9.19
CA HIS A 614 4.67 10.34 -10.33
C HIS A 614 3.23 10.18 -9.85
N TRP A 615 2.28 10.70 -10.63
CA TRP A 615 0.87 10.61 -10.33
C TRP A 615 0.05 10.51 -11.62
N SER A 616 -1.11 9.88 -11.49
CA SER A 616 -2.19 9.87 -12.45
C SER A 616 -3.45 10.42 -11.78
N ILE A 617 -4.56 10.49 -12.50
CA ILE A 617 -5.83 10.97 -11.96
C ILE A 617 -6.33 10.13 -10.77
N ASN A 618 -5.97 8.84 -10.71
CA ASN A 618 -6.49 7.88 -9.75
C ASN A 618 -5.42 7.25 -8.85
N SER A 619 -4.13 7.58 -8.99
CA SER A 619 -3.06 6.96 -8.19
C SER A 619 -1.80 7.81 -8.15
N SER A 620 -0.95 7.60 -7.15
CA SER A 620 0.39 8.18 -7.08
C SER A 620 1.40 7.15 -6.61
N TRP A 621 2.63 7.26 -7.11
CA TRP A 621 3.70 6.32 -6.79
C TRP A 621 5.07 7.00 -6.82
N PHE A 622 6.01 6.43 -6.08
CA PHE A 622 7.43 6.72 -6.25
C PHE A 622 8.01 5.71 -7.25
N ARG A 623 8.63 6.21 -8.33
CA ARG A 623 9.36 5.41 -9.31
C ARG A 623 10.83 5.41 -8.95
N GLU A 624 11.39 4.24 -8.81
CA GLU A 624 12.82 4.04 -8.61
C GLU A 624 13.42 3.26 -9.79
N VAL A 625 14.42 3.84 -10.43
CA VAL A 625 15.15 3.20 -11.52
C VAL A 625 16.36 2.50 -10.93
N LYS A 626 16.36 1.16 -10.98
CA LYS A 626 17.56 0.35 -10.70
C LYS A 626 18.13 -0.17 -12.03
N GLN A 627 19.34 -0.71 -11.97
CA GLN A 627 20.09 -1.14 -13.15
C GLN A 627 19.38 -2.22 -14.00
N ALA A 628 18.66 -3.15 -13.35
CA ALA A 628 18.02 -4.29 -14.02
C ALA A 628 16.49 -4.33 -13.92
N SER A 629 15.90 -3.33 -13.26
CA SER A 629 14.46 -3.24 -13.02
C SER A 629 14.03 -1.82 -12.69
N THR A 630 12.79 -1.47 -13.00
CA THR A 630 12.12 -0.29 -12.46
C THR A 630 11.19 -0.73 -11.34
N GLN A 631 11.25 -0.05 -10.20
CA GLN A 631 10.40 -0.32 -9.04
C GLN A 631 9.39 0.81 -8.86
N TYR A 632 8.18 0.45 -8.45
CA TYR A 632 7.07 1.38 -8.23
C TYR A 632 6.48 1.13 -6.84
N PHE A 633 6.44 2.18 -6.04
CA PHE A 633 5.97 2.13 -4.65
C PHE A 633 4.71 2.97 -4.50
N PHE A 634 3.58 2.32 -4.23
CA PHE A 634 2.28 2.96 -4.06
C PHE A 634 1.93 3.03 -2.59
N GLN A 635 1.77 4.24 -2.07
CA GLN A 635 1.26 4.43 -0.70
C GLN A 635 -0.18 3.92 -0.61
N ASN A 636 -1.01 4.28 -1.59
CA ASN A 636 -2.37 3.80 -1.77
C ASN A 636 -2.61 3.53 -3.26
N LEU A 637 -3.08 2.32 -3.57
CA LEU A 637 -3.49 1.88 -4.90
C LEU A 637 -5.00 1.61 -4.84
N PRO A 638 -5.84 2.46 -5.43
CA PRO A 638 -7.27 2.22 -5.47
C PRO A 638 -7.65 0.95 -6.24
N ALA A 639 -8.86 0.44 -6.01
CA ALA A 639 -9.44 -0.61 -6.83
C ALA A 639 -9.54 -0.17 -8.31
N GLY A 640 -9.45 -1.12 -9.23
CA GLY A 640 -9.55 -0.91 -10.67
C GLY A 640 -8.28 -1.27 -11.43
N LEU A 641 -8.26 -0.86 -12.69
CA LEU A 641 -7.13 -1.06 -13.60
C LEU A 641 -6.29 0.21 -13.65
N HIS A 642 -4.99 0.06 -13.42
CA HIS A 642 -4.00 1.13 -13.50
C HIS A 642 -3.01 0.82 -14.62
N VAL A 643 -2.70 1.82 -15.43
CA VAL A 643 -1.76 1.68 -16.55
C VAL A 643 -0.56 2.57 -16.30
N ILE A 644 0.64 1.98 -16.37
CA ILE A 644 1.91 2.69 -16.25
C ILE A 644 2.69 2.49 -17.54
N GLU A 645 3.24 3.58 -18.04
CA GLU A 645 3.99 3.60 -19.30
C GLU A 645 5.45 3.99 -19.04
N GLU A 646 6.37 3.28 -19.70
CA GLU A 646 7.81 3.53 -19.58
C GLU A 646 8.50 3.34 -20.93
N LEU A 647 9.28 4.33 -21.33
CA LEU A 647 10.01 4.35 -22.59
C LEU A 647 11.43 3.83 -22.42
N PHE A 648 11.88 3.09 -23.42
CA PHE A 648 13.20 2.50 -23.47
C PHE A 648 13.85 2.67 -24.84
N TYR A 649 15.18 2.79 -24.84
CA TYR A 649 16.02 2.59 -26.01
C TYR A 649 16.56 1.17 -26.03
N VAL A 650 16.53 0.54 -27.20
CA VAL A 650 17.22 -0.72 -27.48
C VAL A 650 18.68 -0.41 -27.78
N THR A 651 19.60 -1.09 -27.11
CA THR A 651 21.03 -0.70 -27.14
C THR A 651 21.94 -1.76 -27.74
N ARG A 652 21.50 -3.02 -27.87
CA ARG A 652 22.39 -4.15 -28.21
C ARG A 652 21.66 -5.28 -28.93
N GLU A 653 22.35 -5.91 -29.86
CA GLU A 653 21.91 -7.12 -30.56
C GLU A 653 21.98 -8.36 -29.69
N GLY A 654 21.05 -9.29 -29.95
CA GLY A 654 20.96 -10.55 -29.22
C GLY A 654 19.52 -11.01 -28.97
N THR A 655 19.40 -12.07 -28.18
CA THR A 655 18.14 -12.58 -27.65
C THR A 655 18.15 -12.43 -26.13
N PHE A 656 17.22 -11.66 -25.59
CA PHE A 656 17.27 -11.22 -24.19
C PHE A 656 16.02 -11.61 -23.43
N ASN A 657 16.20 -12.18 -22.23
CA ASN A 657 15.11 -12.41 -21.30
C ASN A 657 14.68 -11.09 -20.68
N GLN A 658 13.40 -10.78 -20.81
CA GLN A 658 12.84 -9.54 -20.27
C GLN A 658 12.78 -9.52 -18.74
N GLY A 659 12.77 -10.70 -18.12
CA GLY A 659 12.53 -10.87 -16.69
C GLY A 659 11.06 -10.66 -16.31
N SER A 660 10.70 -11.13 -15.11
CA SER A 660 9.35 -11.10 -14.56
C SER A 660 8.88 -9.71 -14.14
N MET A 661 7.57 -9.57 -13.97
CA MET A 661 6.96 -8.50 -13.18
C MET A 661 6.31 -9.11 -11.96
N LYS A 662 6.54 -8.50 -10.80
CA LYS A 662 5.96 -8.93 -9.52
C LYS A 662 5.30 -7.74 -8.85
N VAL A 663 4.06 -7.92 -8.41
CA VAL A 663 3.33 -6.93 -7.61
C VAL A 663 2.86 -7.56 -6.30
N GLN A 664 2.98 -6.86 -5.20
CA GLN A 664 2.62 -7.38 -3.87
C GLN A 664 2.28 -6.24 -2.91
N SER A 665 1.32 -6.47 -2.00
CA SER A 665 1.18 -5.62 -0.82
C SER A 665 2.19 -6.06 0.24
N LEU A 666 2.99 -5.13 0.75
CA LEU A 666 4.03 -5.47 1.73
C LEU A 666 3.46 -5.83 3.12
N PHE A 667 2.30 -5.28 3.49
CA PHE A 667 1.65 -5.57 4.78
C PHE A 667 0.64 -6.71 4.73
N ALA A 668 0.07 -6.96 3.55
CA ALA A 668 -0.86 -8.04 3.33
C ALA A 668 -0.32 -8.94 2.20
N PRO A 669 0.78 -9.67 2.44
CA PRO A 669 1.50 -10.43 1.43
C PRO A 669 0.68 -11.56 0.80
N GLN A 670 -0.49 -11.86 1.36
CA GLN A 670 -1.48 -12.73 0.73
C GLN A 670 -1.97 -12.17 -0.60
N TYR A 671 -1.94 -10.85 -0.77
CA TYR A 671 -2.34 -10.19 -1.99
C TYR A 671 -1.11 -9.80 -2.81
N GLY A 672 -1.05 -10.34 -4.01
CA GLY A 672 0.06 -10.18 -4.92
C GLY A 672 -0.16 -10.99 -6.17
N GLY A 673 0.71 -10.76 -7.14
CA GLY A 673 0.70 -11.44 -8.41
C GLY A 673 2.04 -11.30 -9.11
N PHE A 674 2.26 -12.15 -10.09
CA PHE A 674 3.40 -12.06 -10.97
C PHE A 674 3.05 -12.54 -12.36
N SER A 675 3.80 -12.05 -13.34
CA SER A 675 3.79 -12.55 -14.70
C SER A 675 5.20 -12.74 -15.23
N ALA A 676 5.34 -13.74 -16.12
CA ALA A 676 6.57 -14.03 -16.82
C ALA A 676 6.93 -12.90 -17.80
N GLY A 677 8.22 -12.72 -18.06
CA GLY A 677 8.69 -11.93 -19.20
C GLY A 677 9.08 -12.84 -20.36
N ASN A 678 8.65 -12.48 -21.56
CA ASN A 678 9.03 -13.18 -22.78
C ASN A 678 10.48 -12.83 -23.18
N LYS A 679 10.92 -13.30 -24.34
CA LYS A 679 12.20 -12.90 -24.94
C LYS A 679 12.03 -11.70 -25.88
N LEU A 680 13.06 -10.87 -25.97
CA LEU A 680 13.21 -9.85 -27.02
C LEU A 680 14.28 -10.28 -28.00
N LEU A 681 13.98 -10.16 -29.29
CA LEU A 681 14.93 -10.42 -30.37
C LEU A 681 15.40 -9.09 -30.96
N VAL A 682 16.71 -8.84 -30.92
CA VAL A 682 17.32 -7.63 -31.47
C VAL A 682 18.33 -8.01 -32.54
N LYS A 683 18.15 -7.48 -33.76
CA LYS A 683 19.04 -7.69 -34.90
C LYS A 683 19.28 -6.37 -35.63
N GLU A 684 20.37 -6.32 -36.40
CA GLU A 684 20.76 -5.17 -37.25
C GLU A 684 19.81 -4.98 -38.45
#